data_AF-A0A7X8EAI0-F1
#
_entry.id   AF-A0A7X8EAI0-F1
#
_cell.length_a   1.000
_cell.length_b   1.000
_cell.length_c   1.000
_cell.angle_alpha   90.00
_cell.angle_beta   90.00
_cell.angle_gamma   90.00
#
_symmetry.space_group_name_H-M   'P 1'
#
loop_
_entity.id
_entity.type
_entity.pdbx_description
1 polymer ?
#
loop_
_entity_poly.entity_id
_entity_poly.type
_entity_poly.pdbx_seq_one_letter_code
_entity_poly.pdbx_strand_id
1 'polypeptide(L)'
;MNRIVIVGAGYAGLLTAKKLAKKFKKDTSTTVTLIDKNPFHTMLTELHEVAAGRVEEDSIKVSIKRVIAGRRIEFIQDHIESVDFEGKTVVGRDGSYKYDYLVMAAGSRPNYFGIPGAEEYSMPLWSYEDAVNLRDLIINRFREAVTVTDEEERRRLLTFHVVGAGYTGVEMAGELAEYVPILCDRFEVDREEVSIFNVDLLSRVCPTLPEKLSNRVQRRLEKMGVTMQLNTRVAEIGPDFIDLDYKDEVTRHTAGTVIWVGGIESAQVTTKAGEVLPGDRRGGLKTDKYLRSEADESVYVAGDNLNYKAEGDSEPVPELVENCEQSSSIVAHNIHSSITGRGELKDYKFQFHGVMVSVGGRYGVARVGLPNFMINLPSFLAMFTKHFINMVYFFQVLGWNKVFSYLKHEFFHMRNKRSFVGGHLSNRTPSFLTVPFRIWLGAVWAFEGIMKVVEGWFLSPKLEGFFGGANAWYDSLLGNGADGASAATDAAAGATDAAAAATDAVSAATDAVSAATDAVSAATNGASSAGTVLINWDIFGLLKMIVVSGKSLAESTVADLAFKVDIPLMNWFIDKFVMPYDWLQIAMQTFIVSAEILVGLALIAGLFTTPAGALSIVLLSMFLTTTGLYFSSFWMFFGGIIMLWGAGSIFGLDYYSTPLLKRGWKKLGLVRRFYIYHD
;
A
#
# COMPACT_ATOMS: atom_id res chain seq x y z
N MET A 1 13.11 36.67 11.37
CA MET A 1 12.26 35.61 10.77
C MET A 1 13.22 34.67 10.08
N ASN A 2 13.34 33.42 10.53
CA ASN A 2 14.31 32.46 10.01
C ASN A 2 13.76 31.82 8.74
N ARG A 3 14.52 31.85 7.65
CA ARG A 3 14.15 31.31 6.35
C ARG A 3 14.92 30.04 6.08
N ILE A 4 14.21 28.91 6.00
CA ILE A 4 14.79 27.63 5.61
C ILE A 4 14.38 27.37 4.18
N VAL A 5 15.35 27.31 3.26
CA VAL A 5 15.13 26.97 1.86
C VAL A 5 15.65 25.56 1.59
N ILE A 6 14.83 24.74 0.94
CA ILE A 6 15.15 23.35 0.59
C ILE A 6 15.09 23.22 -0.93
N VAL A 7 16.22 22.85 -1.54
CA VAL A 7 16.32 22.64 -2.98
C VAL A 7 16.12 21.16 -3.28
N GLY A 8 15.03 20.84 -3.99
CA GLY A 8 14.62 19.49 -4.37
C GLY A 8 13.54 18.91 -3.46
N ALA A 9 12.48 18.37 -4.07
CA ALA A 9 11.37 17.66 -3.41
C ALA A 9 11.40 16.14 -3.68
N GLY A 10 12.60 15.59 -3.85
CA GLY A 10 12.86 14.14 -3.83
C GLY A 10 12.63 13.51 -2.45
N TYR A 11 13.15 12.29 -2.24
CA TYR A 11 13.00 11.56 -0.99
C TYR A 11 13.50 12.37 0.23
N ALA A 12 14.68 12.98 0.11
CA ALA A 12 15.31 13.71 1.21
C ALA A 12 14.63 15.06 1.49
N GLY A 13 14.48 15.92 0.47
CA GLY A 13 13.96 17.27 0.68
C GLY A 13 12.51 17.30 1.16
N LEU A 14 11.64 16.45 0.60
CA LEU A 14 10.23 16.37 1.02
C LEU A 14 10.07 15.91 2.47
N LEU A 15 10.82 14.89 2.89
CA LEU A 15 10.80 14.41 4.27
C LEU A 15 11.41 15.45 5.24
N THR A 16 12.48 16.12 4.84
CA THR A 16 13.09 17.22 5.60
C THR A 16 12.08 18.34 5.84
N ALA A 17 11.40 18.81 4.78
CA ALA A 17 10.37 19.85 4.87
C ALA A 17 9.25 19.46 5.84
N LYS A 18 8.74 18.22 5.75
CA LYS A 18 7.69 17.71 6.64
C LYS A 18 8.14 17.65 8.10
N LYS A 19 9.36 17.20 8.36
CA LYS A 19 9.93 17.07 9.70
C LYS A 19 10.18 18.44 10.33
N LEU A 20 10.71 19.39 9.56
CA LEU A 20 10.86 20.79 9.97
C LEU A 20 9.49 21.43 10.30
N ALA A 21 8.50 21.31 9.41
CA ALA A 21 7.17 21.86 9.64
C ALA A 21 6.48 21.25 10.88
N LYS A 22 6.75 19.98 11.21
CA LYS A 22 6.29 19.34 12.44
C LYS A 22 6.98 19.92 13.68
N LYS A 23 8.31 20.09 13.63
CA LYS A 23 9.10 20.65 14.74
C LYS A 23 8.73 22.11 15.02
N PHE A 24 8.65 22.92 13.98
CA PHE A 24 8.26 24.34 14.05
C PHE A 24 6.75 24.54 14.03
N LYS A 25 5.91 23.56 14.37
CA LYS A 25 4.44 23.66 14.22
C LYS A 25 3.79 24.84 14.97
N LYS A 26 4.38 25.28 16.08
CA LYS A 26 3.88 26.40 16.90
C LYS A 26 4.61 27.72 16.65
N ASP A 27 5.74 27.70 15.96
CA ASP A 27 6.61 28.87 15.75
C ASP A 27 6.22 29.61 14.47
N THR A 28 5.75 30.86 14.58
CA THR A 28 5.41 31.71 13.42
C THR A 28 6.60 32.50 12.87
N SER A 29 7.74 32.49 13.57
CA SER A 29 8.93 33.24 13.19
C SER A 29 9.85 32.51 12.21
N THR A 30 9.55 31.26 11.86
CA THR A 30 10.32 30.41 10.96
C THR A 30 9.50 30.00 9.73
N THR A 31 10.05 30.20 8.53
CA THR A 31 9.45 29.76 7.26
C THR A 31 10.23 28.60 6.67
N VAL A 32 9.51 27.64 6.09
CA VAL A 32 10.09 26.51 5.35
C VAL A 32 9.60 26.60 3.92
N THR A 33 10.53 26.84 3.00
CA THR A 33 10.27 26.94 1.56
C THR A 33 10.90 25.74 0.87
N LEU A 34 10.08 24.95 0.17
CA LEU A 34 10.48 23.78 -0.60
C LEU A 34 10.39 24.14 -2.09
N ILE A 35 11.49 23.99 -2.81
CA ILE A 35 11.58 24.35 -4.23
C ILE A 35 11.87 23.10 -5.06
N ASP A 36 11.09 22.85 -6.09
CA ASP A 36 11.32 21.75 -7.04
C ASP A 36 10.89 22.13 -8.45
N LYS A 37 11.52 21.55 -9.47
CA LYS A 37 11.17 21.78 -10.88
C LYS A 37 9.78 21.21 -11.23
N ASN A 38 9.34 20.17 -10.53
CA ASN A 38 8.10 19.44 -10.78
C ASN A 38 7.06 19.69 -9.68
N PRO A 39 5.75 19.70 -10.00
CA PRO A 39 4.69 19.86 -8.99
C PRO A 39 4.40 18.56 -8.21
N PHE A 40 5.15 17.51 -8.47
CA PHE A 40 5.02 16.18 -7.88
C PHE A 40 6.39 15.62 -7.47
N HIS A 41 6.38 14.83 -6.40
CA HIS A 41 7.47 13.96 -6.01
C HIS A 41 7.40 12.67 -6.83
N THR A 42 8.55 12.27 -7.39
CA THR A 42 8.68 11.10 -8.25
C THR A 42 9.21 9.90 -7.47
N MET A 43 8.56 8.76 -7.61
CA MET A 43 9.02 7.47 -7.06
C MET A 43 10.13 6.90 -7.93
N LEU A 44 11.38 7.33 -7.70
CA LEU A 44 12.53 6.91 -8.50
C LEU A 44 12.77 5.38 -8.44
N THR A 45 12.38 4.73 -7.35
CA THR A 45 12.51 3.27 -7.18
C THR A 45 11.59 2.45 -8.07
N GLU A 46 10.58 3.06 -8.71
CA GLU A 46 9.57 2.34 -9.48
C GLU A 46 9.57 2.75 -10.98
N LEU A 47 10.58 3.52 -11.43
CA LEU A 47 10.65 4.00 -12.82
C LEU A 47 10.67 2.86 -13.84
N HIS A 48 11.39 1.78 -13.53
CA HIS A 48 11.49 0.58 -14.38
C HIS A 48 10.13 -0.08 -14.64
N GLU A 49 9.20 0.06 -13.70
CA GLU A 49 7.87 -0.52 -13.81
C GLU A 49 7.00 0.23 -14.83
N VAL A 50 7.12 1.57 -14.86
CA VAL A 50 6.45 2.43 -15.85
C VAL A 50 7.10 2.29 -17.22
N ALA A 51 8.44 2.29 -17.26
CA ALA A 51 9.21 2.14 -18.49
C ALA A 51 8.87 0.84 -19.25
N ALA A 52 8.58 -0.25 -18.52
CA ALA A 52 8.16 -1.50 -19.11
C ALA A 52 6.63 -1.72 -19.12
N GLY A 53 5.84 -0.67 -18.97
CA GLY A 53 4.37 -0.72 -19.09
C GLY A 53 3.68 -1.66 -18.10
N ARG A 54 4.28 -1.92 -16.93
CA ARG A 54 3.67 -2.74 -15.88
C ARG A 54 2.62 -1.98 -15.10
N VAL A 55 2.92 -0.72 -14.78
CA VAL A 55 2.03 0.20 -14.07
C VAL A 55 1.88 1.51 -14.84
N GLU A 56 0.79 2.21 -14.58
CA GLU A 56 0.51 3.52 -15.18
C GLU A 56 1.39 4.60 -14.55
N GLU A 57 1.71 5.63 -15.33
CA GLU A 57 2.60 6.73 -14.92
C GLU A 57 2.15 7.50 -13.66
N ASP A 58 0.86 7.47 -13.33
CA ASP A 58 0.32 8.09 -12.11
C ASP A 58 0.72 7.32 -10.83
N SER A 59 1.16 6.07 -10.94
CA SER A 59 1.62 5.27 -9.78
C SER A 59 2.86 5.90 -9.13
N ILE A 60 3.74 6.47 -9.94
CA ILE A 60 5.02 7.05 -9.53
C ILE A 60 4.97 8.56 -9.26
N LYS A 61 3.84 9.22 -9.52
CA LYS A 61 3.63 10.64 -9.23
C LYS A 61 2.94 10.83 -7.88
N VAL A 62 3.49 11.72 -7.05
CA VAL A 62 2.89 12.11 -5.77
C VAL A 62 2.84 13.63 -5.67
N SER A 63 1.65 14.23 -5.80
CA SER A 63 1.51 15.69 -5.73
C SER A 63 2.11 16.29 -4.45
N ILE A 64 3.07 17.21 -4.60
CA ILE A 64 3.75 17.85 -3.46
C ILE A 64 2.75 18.67 -2.65
N LYS A 65 1.84 19.41 -3.31
CA LYS A 65 0.76 20.16 -2.66
C LYS A 65 -0.13 19.27 -1.79
N ARG A 66 -0.45 18.05 -2.24
CA ARG A 66 -1.18 17.08 -1.41
C ARG A 66 -0.35 16.66 -0.20
N VAL A 67 0.94 16.38 -0.38
CA VAL A 67 1.85 15.94 0.70
C VAL A 67 1.97 17.00 1.79
N ILE A 68 2.15 18.26 1.42
CA ILE A 68 2.36 19.34 2.38
C ILE A 68 1.05 19.94 2.93
N ALA A 69 -0.10 19.51 2.42
CA ALA A 69 -1.40 20.03 2.84
C ALA A 69 -1.56 19.99 4.38
N GLY A 70 -2.06 21.09 4.95
CA GLY A 70 -2.21 21.25 6.40
C GLY A 70 -0.91 21.46 7.18
N ARG A 71 0.22 21.69 6.50
CA ARG A 71 1.51 22.08 7.08
C ARG A 71 1.90 23.47 6.61
N ARG A 72 2.69 24.18 7.43
CA ARG A 72 3.24 25.49 7.09
C ARG A 72 4.53 25.30 6.30
N ILE A 73 4.36 24.90 5.05
CA ILE A 73 5.44 24.75 4.06
C ILE A 73 4.99 25.54 2.84
N GLU A 74 5.82 26.47 2.41
CA GLU A 74 5.66 27.15 1.13
C GLU A 74 6.28 26.27 0.03
N PHE A 75 5.52 25.99 -1.02
CA PHE A 75 6.04 25.25 -2.18
C PHE A 75 6.15 26.19 -3.36
N ILE A 76 7.33 26.19 -3.97
CA ILE A 76 7.64 26.98 -5.16
C ILE A 76 8.04 25.99 -6.26
N GLN A 77 7.40 26.13 -7.42
CA GLN A 77 7.82 25.39 -8.60
C GLN A 77 8.80 26.27 -9.37
N ASP A 78 10.09 25.94 -9.33
CA ASP A 78 11.16 26.64 -10.07
C ASP A 78 12.33 25.67 -10.29
N HIS A 79 13.08 25.88 -11.36
CA HIS A 79 14.32 25.17 -11.65
C HIS A 79 15.50 25.96 -11.07
N ILE A 80 16.11 25.44 -10.01
CA ILE A 80 17.28 26.08 -9.38
C ILE A 80 18.53 25.85 -10.22
N GLU A 81 19.21 26.94 -10.57
CA GLU A 81 20.38 26.93 -11.46
C GLU A 81 21.71 27.11 -10.71
N SER A 82 21.70 27.84 -9.59
CA SER A 82 22.88 28.12 -8.76
C SER A 82 22.51 28.60 -7.36
N VAL A 83 23.52 28.73 -6.50
CA VAL A 83 23.40 29.28 -5.14
C VAL A 83 24.48 30.34 -4.94
N ASP A 84 24.07 31.53 -4.54
CA ASP A 84 24.96 32.57 -4.02
C ASP A 84 25.09 32.41 -2.50
N PHE A 85 26.22 31.84 -2.07
CA PHE A 85 26.49 31.56 -0.66
C PHE A 85 26.81 32.83 0.14
N GLU A 86 27.42 33.84 -0.48
CA GLU A 86 27.78 35.10 0.19
C GLU A 86 26.53 35.95 0.43
N GLY A 87 25.69 36.12 -0.59
CA GLY A 87 24.40 36.81 -0.49
C GLY A 87 23.29 35.97 0.13
N LYS A 88 23.56 34.70 0.50
CA LYS A 88 22.62 33.70 1.01
C LYS A 88 21.32 33.63 0.21
N THR A 89 21.46 33.43 -1.10
CA THR A 89 20.35 33.44 -2.05
C THR A 89 20.44 32.23 -2.98
N VAL A 90 19.35 31.47 -3.06
CA VAL A 90 19.17 30.43 -4.09
C VAL A 90 18.64 31.10 -5.36
N VAL A 91 19.26 30.84 -6.51
CA VAL A 91 18.91 31.46 -7.79
C VAL A 91 18.29 30.40 -8.70
N GLY A 92 17.03 30.58 -9.04
CA GLY A 92 16.32 29.78 -10.03
C GLY A 92 16.03 30.54 -11.31
N ARG A 93 15.34 29.88 -12.23
CA ARG A 93 14.97 30.43 -13.52
C ARG A 93 13.91 31.52 -13.39
N ASP A 94 12.96 31.31 -12.49
CA ASP A 94 11.78 32.17 -12.33
C ASP A 94 11.93 33.15 -11.15
N GLY A 95 12.91 32.94 -10.26
CA GLY A 95 13.11 33.82 -9.12
C GLY A 95 14.40 33.64 -8.33
N SER A 96 14.49 34.37 -7.22
CA SER A 96 15.60 34.31 -6.29
C SER A 96 15.08 34.26 -4.85
N TYR A 97 15.65 33.37 -4.05
CA TYR A 97 15.09 32.98 -2.75
C TYR A 97 16.15 33.11 -1.66
N LYS A 98 16.00 34.13 -0.82
CA LYS A 98 16.91 34.35 0.32
C LYS A 98 16.71 33.29 1.40
N TYR A 99 17.80 32.82 1.97
CA TYR A 99 17.80 31.85 3.06
C TYR A 99 18.62 32.32 4.25
N ASP A 100 18.30 31.80 5.42
CA ASP A 100 19.18 31.82 6.59
C ASP A 100 19.78 30.42 6.83
N TYR A 101 19.05 29.38 6.43
CA TYR A 101 19.49 27.99 6.36
C TYR A 101 19.11 27.36 5.01
N LEU A 102 20.05 26.67 4.38
CA LEU A 102 19.85 25.99 3.09
C LEU A 102 19.94 24.47 3.28
N VAL A 103 19.08 23.72 2.58
CA VAL A 103 19.20 22.28 2.44
C VAL A 103 19.37 21.92 0.97
N MET A 104 20.53 21.35 0.62
CA MET A 104 20.81 20.79 -0.70
C MET A 104 20.32 19.34 -0.75
N ALA A 105 19.23 19.11 -1.48
CA ALA A 105 18.59 17.80 -1.65
C ALA A 105 18.04 17.63 -3.09
N ALA A 106 18.78 18.17 -4.07
CA ALA A 106 18.45 18.19 -5.49
C ALA A 106 18.51 16.81 -6.17
N GLY A 107 19.08 15.81 -5.48
CA GLY A 107 19.22 14.44 -5.99
C GLY A 107 20.34 14.33 -7.02
N SER A 108 20.19 13.38 -7.94
CA SER A 108 21.23 12.92 -8.85
C SER A 108 20.76 12.97 -10.32
N ARG A 109 21.69 12.82 -11.25
CA ARG A 109 21.48 12.71 -12.70
C ARG A 109 22.32 11.57 -13.28
N PRO A 110 22.02 11.06 -14.48
CA PRO A 110 22.85 10.07 -15.15
C PRO A 110 24.30 10.54 -15.32
N ASN A 111 25.25 9.63 -15.14
CA ASN A 111 26.66 9.85 -15.47
C ASN A 111 27.05 8.96 -16.65
N TYR A 112 27.49 9.57 -17.74
CA TYR A 112 27.87 8.90 -18.98
C TYR A 112 29.37 8.60 -19.08
N PHE A 113 30.16 8.97 -18.05
CA PHE A 113 31.59 8.71 -17.93
C PHE A 113 32.45 9.23 -19.11
N GLY A 114 31.94 10.21 -19.86
CA GLY A 114 32.60 10.74 -21.06
C GLY A 114 32.62 9.77 -22.25
N ILE A 115 31.80 8.72 -22.24
CA ILE A 115 31.69 7.78 -23.36
C ILE A 115 31.07 8.50 -24.57
N PRO A 116 31.74 8.52 -25.73
CA PRO A 116 31.24 9.17 -26.92
C PRO A 116 29.84 8.69 -27.31
N GLY A 117 28.95 9.64 -27.59
CA GLY A 117 27.57 9.40 -28.03
C GLY A 117 26.63 8.81 -26.98
N ALA A 118 27.10 8.46 -25.77
CA ALA A 118 26.24 7.87 -24.74
C ALA A 118 25.12 8.82 -24.29
N GLU A 119 25.41 10.10 -24.09
CA GLU A 119 24.38 11.09 -23.71
C GLU A 119 23.40 11.40 -24.86
N GLU A 120 23.84 11.30 -26.11
CA GLU A 120 23.05 11.65 -27.31
C GLU A 120 22.16 10.51 -27.80
N TYR A 121 22.67 9.27 -27.76
CA TYR A 121 22.06 8.11 -28.42
C TYR A 121 21.55 7.03 -27.45
N SER A 122 21.55 7.29 -26.14
CA SER A 122 20.96 6.39 -25.14
C SER A 122 19.83 7.04 -24.35
N MET A 123 18.94 6.21 -23.83
CA MET A 123 17.84 6.62 -22.97
C MET A 123 18.22 6.38 -21.51
N PRO A 124 18.34 7.43 -20.67
CA PRO A 124 18.50 7.22 -19.24
C PRO A 124 17.20 6.69 -18.61
N LEU A 125 17.27 6.26 -17.35
CA LEU A 125 16.11 5.94 -16.53
C LEU A 125 16.30 6.53 -15.12
N TRP A 126 16.22 7.85 -15.01
CA TRP A 126 16.43 8.56 -13.74
C TRP A 126 15.39 9.65 -13.43
N SER A 127 14.46 9.89 -14.36
CA SER A 127 13.36 10.84 -14.18
C SER A 127 12.00 10.23 -14.54
N TYR A 128 10.93 10.94 -14.18
CA TYR A 128 9.58 10.58 -14.60
C TYR A 128 9.47 10.62 -16.13
N GLU A 129 10.03 11.66 -16.73
CA GLU A 129 10.05 11.88 -18.18
C GLU A 129 10.79 10.73 -18.88
N ASP A 130 11.93 10.29 -18.33
CA ASP A 130 12.69 9.16 -18.86
C ASP A 130 11.85 7.88 -18.91
N ALA A 131 11.13 7.57 -17.83
CA ALA A 131 10.31 6.36 -17.76
C ALA A 131 9.17 6.38 -18.78
N VAL A 132 8.51 7.52 -18.95
CA VAL A 132 7.43 7.68 -19.95
C VAL A 132 7.99 7.61 -21.37
N ASN A 133 9.06 8.33 -21.64
CA ASN A 133 9.71 8.36 -22.95
C ASN A 133 10.23 6.98 -23.34
N LEU A 134 10.84 6.25 -22.40
CA LEU A 134 11.34 4.90 -22.65
C LEU A 134 10.21 3.90 -22.92
N ARG A 135 9.10 3.98 -22.18
CA ARG A 135 7.90 3.16 -22.45
C ARG A 135 7.39 3.38 -23.88
N ASP A 136 7.24 4.63 -24.25
CA ASP A 136 6.71 5.00 -25.56
C ASP A 136 7.69 4.60 -26.68
N LEU A 137 9.00 4.77 -26.46
CA LEU A 137 10.05 4.31 -27.36
C LEU A 137 10.01 2.80 -27.59
N ILE A 138 9.93 2.00 -26.53
CA ILE A 138 9.85 0.54 -26.63
C ILE A 138 8.63 0.13 -27.47
N ILE A 139 7.46 0.71 -27.19
CA ILE A 139 6.24 0.43 -27.96
C ILE A 139 6.40 0.86 -29.43
N ASN A 140 7.03 2.00 -29.69
CA ASN A 140 7.28 2.50 -31.04
C ASN A 140 8.25 1.61 -31.82
N ARG A 141 9.28 1.04 -31.17
CA ARG A 141 10.18 0.07 -31.82
C ARG A 141 9.44 -1.16 -32.34
N PHE A 142 8.53 -1.72 -31.54
CA PHE A 142 7.69 -2.82 -32.01
C PHE A 142 6.72 -2.39 -33.13
N ARG A 143 6.17 -1.17 -33.06
CA ARG A 143 5.31 -0.64 -34.12
C ARG A 143 6.07 -0.41 -35.43
N GLU A 144 7.30 0.06 -35.37
CA GLU A 144 8.16 0.25 -36.54
C GLU A 144 8.56 -1.12 -37.12
N ALA A 145 8.97 -2.06 -36.26
CA ALA A 145 9.40 -3.40 -36.66
C ALA A 145 8.38 -4.13 -37.54
N VAL A 146 7.07 -4.02 -37.25
CA VAL A 146 6.02 -4.66 -38.05
C VAL A 146 5.77 -3.98 -39.40
N THR A 147 6.26 -2.76 -39.60
CA THR A 147 6.15 -2.03 -40.87
C THR A 147 7.35 -2.25 -41.80
N VAL A 148 8.46 -2.75 -41.27
CA VAL A 148 9.70 -2.95 -42.00
C VAL A 148 9.75 -4.34 -42.62
N THR A 149 10.04 -4.40 -43.93
CA THR A 149 10.18 -5.66 -44.67
C THR A 149 11.58 -6.26 -44.58
N ASP A 150 12.60 -5.41 -44.39
CA ASP A 150 14.00 -5.86 -44.23
C ASP A 150 14.20 -6.53 -42.87
N GLU A 151 14.68 -7.78 -42.89
CA GLU A 151 14.84 -8.59 -41.68
C GLU A 151 15.97 -8.08 -40.78
N GLU A 152 17.05 -7.55 -41.35
CA GLU A 152 18.17 -7.04 -40.55
C GLU A 152 17.77 -5.77 -39.80
N GLU A 153 17.10 -4.84 -40.48
CA GLU A 153 16.55 -3.64 -39.87
C GLU A 153 15.49 -3.97 -38.81
N ARG A 154 14.61 -4.94 -39.08
CA ARG A 154 13.60 -5.39 -38.10
C ARG A 154 14.26 -5.95 -36.84
N ARG A 155 15.29 -6.81 -36.98
CA ARG A 155 16.07 -7.34 -35.85
C ARG A 155 16.80 -6.25 -35.09
N ARG A 156 17.35 -5.25 -35.79
CA ARG A 156 17.99 -4.09 -35.17
C ARG A 156 16.99 -3.35 -34.28
N LEU A 157 15.82 -2.99 -34.79
CA LEU A 157 14.77 -2.29 -34.04
C LEU A 157 14.35 -3.05 -32.77
N LEU A 158 14.35 -4.38 -32.82
CA LEU A 158 14.00 -5.29 -31.73
C LEU A 158 15.19 -5.70 -30.85
N THR A 159 16.34 -5.03 -30.96
CA THR A 159 17.52 -5.26 -30.13
C THR A 159 17.69 -4.17 -29.07
N PHE A 160 17.63 -4.58 -27.81
CA PHE A 160 17.68 -3.71 -26.63
C PHE A 160 18.95 -3.98 -25.81
N HIS A 161 19.72 -2.94 -25.49
CA HIS A 161 20.87 -3.01 -24.60
C HIS A 161 20.59 -2.24 -23.31
N VAL A 162 20.64 -2.89 -22.16
CA VAL A 162 20.60 -2.26 -20.84
C VAL A 162 22.03 -2.16 -20.32
N VAL A 163 22.57 -0.94 -20.27
CA VAL A 163 23.93 -0.68 -19.81
C VAL A 163 23.93 -0.40 -18.31
N GLY A 164 24.65 -1.22 -17.56
CA GLY A 164 24.64 -1.30 -16.10
C GLY A 164 23.85 -2.52 -15.62
N ALA A 165 24.49 -3.38 -14.84
CA ALA A 165 23.94 -4.53 -14.14
C ALA A 165 23.95 -4.34 -12.62
N GLY A 166 23.90 -3.08 -12.17
CA GLY A 166 23.51 -2.71 -10.81
C GLY A 166 22.02 -2.90 -10.56
N TYR A 167 21.50 -2.35 -9.45
CA TYR A 167 20.10 -2.54 -9.07
C TYR A 167 19.11 -2.12 -10.16
N THR A 168 19.21 -0.87 -10.62
CA THR A 168 18.28 -0.30 -11.62
C THR A 168 18.31 -1.05 -12.94
N GLY A 169 19.50 -1.46 -13.40
CA GLY A 169 19.63 -2.19 -14.66
C GLY A 169 19.10 -3.61 -14.62
N VAL A 170 19.32 -4.32 -13.51
CA VAL A 170 18.69 -5.63 -13.28
C VAL A 170 17.16 -5.50 -13.22
N GLU A 171 16.64 -4.50 -12.51
CA GLU A 171 15.20 -4.27 -12.41
C GLU A 171 14.60 -3.94 -13.78
N MET A 172 15.22 -3.03 -14.53
CA MET A 172 14.79 -2.67 -15.88
C MET A 172 14.86 -3.84 -16.87
N ALA A 173 15.96 -4.60 -16.88
CA ALA A 173 16.10 -5.77 -17.75
C ALA A 173 15.07 -6.86 -17.42
N GLY A 174 14.81 -7.08 -16.12
CA GLY A 174 13.79 -8.02 -15.67
C GLY A 174 12.37 -7.60 -16.07
N GLU A 175 12.03 -6.33 -15.92
CA GLU A 175 10.74 -5.80 -16.36
C GLU A 175 10.58 -5.84 -17.88
N LEU A 176 11.62 -5.47 -18.64
CA LEU A 176 11.61 -5.55 -20.10
C LEU A 176 11.40 -7.00 -20.57
N ALA A 177 12.11 -7.96 -19.97
CA ALA A 177 11.99 -9.36 -20.31
C ALA A 177 10.61 -9.96 -19.97
N GLU A 178 9.90 -9.45 -18.96
CA GLU A 178 8.49 -9.80 -18.75
C GLU A 178 7.53 -9.09 -19.73
N TYR A 179 7.93 -7.93 -20.26
CA TYR A 179 7.10 -7.14 -21.15
C TYR A 179 7.17 -7.63 -22.60
N VAL A 180 8.35 -8.04 -23.06
CA VAL A 180 8.59 -8.48 -24.44
C VAL A 180 7.58 -9.52 -24.93
N PRO A 181 7.27 -10.61 -24.21
CA PRO A 181 6.26 -11.57 -24.67
C PRO A 181 4.87 -10.95 -24.89
N ILE A 182 4.50 -9.94 -24.10
CA ILE A 182 3.22 -9.23 -24.24
C ILE A 182 3.24 -8.31 -25.47
N LEU A 183 4.40 -7.72 -25.77
CA LEU A 183 4.59 -6.90 -26.97
C LEU A 183 4.61 -7.76 -28.23
N CYS A 184 5.33 -8.89 -28.20
CA CYS A 184 5.32 -9.90 -29.27
C CYS A 184 3.89 -10.34 -29.62
N ASP A 185 3.09 -10.72 -28.62
CA ASP A 185 1.68 -11.09 -28.83
C ASP A 185 0.83 -9.94 -29.38
N ARG A 186 1.01 -8.72 -28.84
CA ARG A 186 0.25 -7.54 -29.27
C ARG A 186 0.55 -7.13 -30.72
N PHE A 187 1.80 -7.24 -31.13
CA PHE A 187 2.29 -6.77 -32.43
C PHE A 187 2.52 -7.92 -33.42
N GLU A 188 2.18 -9.17 -33.06
CA GLU A 188 2.37 -10.34 -33.90
C GLU A 188 3.83 -10.53 -34.37
N VAL A 189 4.78 -10.29 -33.46
CA VAL A 189 6.23 -10.43 -33.70
C VAL A 189 6.74 -11.70 -33.02
N ASP A 190 7.53 -12.50 -33.74
CA ASP A 190 8.14 -13.71 -33.20
C ASP A 190 9.14 -13.40 -32.08
N ARG A 191 9.11 -14.18 -31.00
CA ARG A 191 9.93 -13.90 -29.81
C ARG A 191 11.43 -13.99 -30.12
N GLU A 192 11.81 -14.85 -31.05
CA GLU A 192 13.18 -15.12 -31.50
C GLU A 192 13.82 -13.90 -32.18
N GLU A 193 13.02 -12.96 -32.68
CA GLU A 193 13.51 -11.72 -33.30
C GLU A 193 13.92 -10.66 -32.27
N VAL A 194 13.49 -10.82 -31.01
CA VAL A 194 13.76 -9.84 -29.94
C VAL A 194 14.97 -10.23 -29.11
N SER A 195 15.97 -9.34 -29.07
CA SER A 195 17.19 -9.55 -28.31
C SER A 195 17.30 -8.55 -27.15
N ILE A 196 17.63 -9.05 -25.95
CA ILE A 196 17.85 -8.21 -24.76
C ILE A 196 19.24 -8.53 -24.22
N PHE A 197 20.09 -7.51 -24.13
CA PHE A 197 21.43 -7.60 -23.54
C PHE A 197 21.49 -6.76 -22.28
N ASN A 198 22.15 -7.27 -21.23
CA ASN A 198 22.51 -6.46 -20.08
C ASN A 198 24.04 -6.43 -19.94
N VAL A 199 24.62 -5.26 -20.21
CA VAL A 199 26.06 -5.04 -20.34
C VAL A 199 26.59 -4.36 -19.08
N ASP A 200 27.68 -4.85 -18.49
CA ASP A 200 28.36 -4.19 -17.38
C ASP A 200 29.87 -4.47 -17.40
N LEU A 201 30.66 -3.48 -17.01
CA LEU A 201 32.11 -3.59 -16.83
C LEU A 201 32.48 -4.50 -15.66
N LEU A 202 31.60 -4.64 -14.68
CA LEU A 202 31.78 -5.46 -13.49
C LEU A 202 31.60 -6.94 -13.82
N SER A 203 32.26 -7.78 -13.04
CA SER A 203 32.22 -9.23 -13.21
C SER A 203 30.95 -9.89 -12.68
N ARG A 204 30.07 -9.14 -11.99
CA ARG A 204 28.88 -9.68 -11.32
C ARG A 204 27.75 -8.67 -11.25
N VAL A 205 26.52 -9.16 -11.47
CA VAL A 205 25.29 -8.39 -11.27
C VAL A 205 25.09 -8.01 -9.80
N CYS A 206 24.63 -6.79 -9.53
CA CYS A 206 24.39 -6.25 -8.18
C CYS A 206 25.51 -6.66 -7.19
N PRO A 207 26.76 -6.20 -7.38
CA PRO A 207 27.93 -6.70 -6.65
C PRO A 207 27.86 -6.49 -5.14
N THR A 208 27.06 -5.53 -4.69
CA THR A 208 26.71 -5.21 -3.31
C THR A 208 25.87 -6.29 -2.62
N LEU A 209 25.21 -7.16 -3.39
CA LEU A 209 24.55 -8.34 -2.85
C LEU A 209 25.57 -9.45 -2.55
N PRO A 210 25.28 -10.33 -1.58
CA PRO A 210 26.01 -11.57 -1.43
C PRO A 210 26.02 -12.35 -2.74
N GLU A 211 27.16 -12.95 -3.07
CA GLU A 211 27.39 -13.67 -4.33
C GLU A 211 26.29 -14.67 -4.68
N LYS A 212 25.80 -15.42 -3.69
CA LYS A 212 24.70 -16.38 -3.89
C LYS A 212 23.41 -15.72 -4.37
N LEU A 213 23.11 -14.50 -3.95
CA LEU A 213 21.93 -13.74 -4.41
C LEU A 213 22.17 -13.14 -5.80
N SER A 214 23.34 -12.55 -6.05
CA SER A 214 23.73 -12.08 -7.39
C SER A 214 23.61 -13.19 -8.43
N ASN A 215 24.13 -14.38 -8.13
CA ASN A 215 24.05 -15.54 -9.04
C ASN A 215 22.61 -16.00 -9.28
N ARG A 216 21.69 -15.82 -8.31
CA ARG A 216 20.26 -16.11 -8.51
C ARG A 216 19.59 -15.10 -9.43
N VAL A 217 19.93 -13.82 -9.30
CA VAL A 217 19.46 -12.75 -10.18
C VAL A 217 19.91 -13.01 -11.61
N GLN A 218 21.20 -13.27 -11.81
CA GLN A 218 21.76 -13.54 -13.14
C GLN A 218 21.06 -14.73 -13.82
N ARG A 219 20.98 -15.89 -13.14
CA ARG A 219 20.29 -17.07 -13.67
C ARG A 219 18.81 -16.81 -13.98
N ARG A 220 18.15 -15.94 -13.20
CA ARG A 220 16.76 -15.58 -13.45
C ARG A 220 16.62 -14.76 -14.73
N LEU A 221 17.47 -13.76 -14.93
CA LEU A 221 17.50 -12.94 -16.15
C LEU A 221 17.81 -13.80 -17.39
N GLU A 222 18.83 -14.66 -17.31
CA GLU A 222 19.18 -15.60 -18.38
C GLU A 222 18.02 -16.53 -18.73
N LYS A 223 17.32 -17.08 -17.73
CA LYS A 223 16.11 -17.90 -17.94
C LYS A 223 14.96 -17.13 -18.60
N MET A 224 14.94 -15.81 -18.46
CA MET A 224 13.94 -14.93 -19.10
C MET A 224 14.36 -14.49 -20.52
N GLY A 225 15.52 -14.95 -21.00
CA GLY A 225 16.03 -14.65 -22.34
C GLY A 225 16.82 -13.35 -22.42
N VAL A 226 17.39 -12.89 -21.29
CA VAL A 226 18.35 -11.77 -21.27
C VAL A 226 19.78 -12.33 -21.36
N THR A 227 20.56 -11.81 -22.30
CA THR A 227 21.97 -12.16 -22.45
C THR A 227 22.83 -11.25 -21.57
N MET A 228 23.57 -11.84 -20.65
CA MET A 228 24.44 -11.10 -19.72
C MET A 228 25.83 -10.92 -20.32
N GLN A 229 26.27 -9.67 -20.51
CA GLN A 229 27.59 -9.31 -21.02
C GLN A 229 28.38 -8.58 -19.92
N LEU A 230 28.91 -9.36 -18.99
CA LEU A 230 29.72 -8.88 -17.86
C LEU A 230 31.20 -8.75 -18.24
N ASN A 231 31.98 -7.98 -17.48
CA ASN A 231 33.36 -7.62 -17.82
C ASN A 231 33.49 -6.95 -19.20
N THR A 232 32.44 -6.23 -19.62
CA THR A 232 32.34 -5.62 -20.95
C THR A 232 32.12 -4.12 -20.79
N ARG A 233 33.02 -3.31 -21.35
CA ARG A 233 32.93 -1.85 -21.29
C ARG A 233 32.22 -1.33 -22.55
N VAL A 234 31.39 -0.30 -22.40
CA VAL A 234 30.87 0.44 -23.55
C VAL A 234 31.94 1.43 -24.01
N ALA A 235 32.35 1.33 -25.28
CA ALA A 235 33.38 2.19 -25.87
C ALA A 235 32.77 3.42 -26.56
N GLU A 236 31.67 3.22 -27.29
CA GLU A 236 30.97 4.27 -28.04
C GLU A 236 29.51 3.83 -28.27
N ILE A 237 28.59 4.80 -28.33
CA ILE A 237 27.20 4.57 -28.74
C ILE A 237 26.92 5.49 -29.92
N GLY A 238 26.33 4.95 -30.99
CA GLY A 238 25.87 5.70 -32.14
C GLY A 238 24.35 5.62 -32.34
N PRO A 239 23.82 6.18 -33.44
CA PRO A 239 22.37 6.23 -33.69
C PRO A 239 21.72 4.84 -33.85
N ASP A 240 22.49 3.86 -34.31
CA ASP A 240 22.01 2.51 -34.65
C ASP A 240 22.96 1.39 -34.17
N PHE A 241 24.00 1.74 -33.39
CA PHE A 241 25.00 0.80 -32.91
C PHE A 241 25.46 1.07 -31.47
N ILE A 242 26.07 0.05 -30.87
CA ILE A 242 26.83 0.12 -29.62
C ILE A 242 28.15 -0.64 -29.79
N ASP A 243 29.26 0.01 -29.47
CA ASP A 243 30.59 -0.61 -29.49
C ASP A 243 30.94 -1.12 -28.10
N LEU A 244 31.19 -2.42 -28.00
CA LEU A 244 31.47 -3.12 -26.76
C LEU A 244 32.92 -3.61 -26.76
N ASP A 245 33.65 -3.26 -25.71
CA ASP A 245 35.01 -3.68 -25.45
C ASP A 245 35.01 -4.82 -24.43
N TYR A 246 35.37 -6.02 -24.90
CA TYR A 246 35.58 -7.19 -24.06
C TYR A 246 37.04 -7.62 -24.17
N LYS A 247 37.80 -7.50 -23.08
CA LYS A 247 39.23 -7.87 -23.02
C LYS A 247 40.08 -7.18 -24.09
N ASP A 248 39.90 -5.87 -24.24
CA ASP A 248 40.61 -5.00 -25.19
C ASP A 248 40.28 -5.28 -26.67
N GLU A 249 39.20 -6.02 -26.94
CA GLU A 249 38.64 -6.25 -28.28
C GLU A 249 37.31 -5.50 -28.41
N VAL A 250 37.31 -4.46 -29.25
CA VAL A 250 36.12 -3.65 -29.52
C VAL A 250 35.33 -4.27 -30.66
N THR A 251 34.09 -4.66 -30.38
CA THR A 251 33.14 -5.21 -31.36
C THR A 251 31.92 -4.30 -31.48
N ARG A 252 31.50 -4.03 -32.72
CA ARG A 252 30.28 -3.27 -33.01
C ARG A 252 29.05 -4.17 -33.02
N HIS A 253 28.02 -3.77 -32.30
CA HIS A 253 26.72 -4.43 -32.27
C HIS A 253 25.63 -3.47 -32.74
N THR A 254 24.66 -3.97 -33.51
CA THR A 254 23.47 -3.21 -33.89
C THR A 254 22.55 -3.02 -32.69
N ALA A 255 22.00 -1.83 -32.51
CA ALA A 255 21.09 -1.52 -31.41
C ALA A 255 19.91 -0.66 -31.91
N GLY A 256 18.69 -1.08 -31.55
CA GLY A 256 17.48 -0.29 -31.76
C GLY A 256 17.17 0.61 -30.56
N THR A 257 17.61 0.22 -29.37
CA THR A 257 17.48 1.01 -28.15
C THR A 257 18.60 0.67 -27.17
N VAL A 258 19.32 1.70 -26.71
CA VAL A 258 20.27 1.61 -25.60
C VAL A 258 19.70 2.31 -24.38
N ILE A 259 19.59 1.61 -23.27
CA ILE A 259 19.07 2.10 -21.99
C ILE A 259 20.25 2.27 -21.04
N TRP A 260 20.52 3.51 -20.61
CA TRP A 260 21.67 3.84 -19.78
C TRP A 260 21.31 3.95 -18.30
N VAL A 261 21.84 3.03 -17.49
CA VAL A 261 21.68 2.97 -16.04
C VAL A 261 22.99 2.59 -15.35
N GLY A 262 24.12 2.84 -16.02
CA GLY A 262 25.46 2.43 -15.59
C GLY A 262 26.07 3.29 -14.48
N GLY A 263 25.49 4.46 -14.19
CA GLY A 263 25.98 5.32 -13.14
C GLY A 263 25.21 6.62 -13.00
N ILE A 264 25.36 7.23 -11.83
CA ILE A 264 24.79 8.53 -11.49
C ILE A 264 25.85 9.45 -10.90
N GLU A 265 25.57 10.74 -10.94
CA GLU A 265 26.30 11.79 -10.25
C GLU A 265 25.32 12.80 -9.65
N SER A 266 25.80 13.69 -8.80
CA SER A 266 24.95 14.73 -8.21
C SER A 266 24.33 15.65 -9.27
N ALA A 267 23.15 16.19 -8.96
CA ALA A 267 22.47 17.15 -9.81
C ALA A 267 23.36 18.37 -10.12
N GLN A 268 23.15 18.98 -11.30
CA GLN A 268 24.00 20.06 -11.81
C GLN A 268 24.15 21.25 -10.83
N VAL A 269 23.06 21.62 -10.13
CA VAL A 269 23.10 22.69 -9.11
C VAL A 269 24.04 22.36 -7.96
N THR A 270 24.12 21.08 -7.56
CA THR A 270 25.01 20.60 -6.51
C THR A 270 26.46 20.57 -7.00
N THR A 271 26.70 20.13 -8.23
CA THR A 271 28.04 20.15 -8.84
C THR A 271 28.58 21.57 -8.93
N LYS A 272 27.76 22.55 -9.35
CA LYS A 272 28.11 23.98 -9.33
C LYS A 272 28.36 24.49 -7.91
N ALA A 273 27.54 24.09 -6.93
CA ALA A 273 27.79 24.43 -5.53
C ALA A 273 29.15 23.88 -5.04
N GLY A 274 29.61 22.74 -5.57
CA GLY A 274 30.91 22.14 -5.30
C GLY A 274 32.11 22.90 -5.87
N GLU A 275 31.90 23.94 -6.68
CA GLU A 275 32.95 24.87 -7.12
C GLU A 275 33.31 25.88 -6.01
N VAL A 276 32.37 26.13 -5.09
CA VAL A 276 32.53 27.06 -3.96
C VAL A 276 32.69 26.30 -2.64
N LEU A 277 31.86 25.29 -2.43
CA LEU A 277 31.93 24.41 -1.26
C LEU A 277 32.78 23.17 -1.57
N PRO A 278 33.45 22.55 -0.59
CA PRO A 278 34.23 21.34 -0.83
C PRO A 278 33.36 20.21 -1.41
N GLY A 279 33.60 19.83 -2.67
CA GLY A 279 32.92 18.74 -3.36
C GLY A 279 33.82 17.52 -3.63
N ASP A 280 33.23 16.47 -4.18
CA ASP A 280 33.94 15.31 -4.73
C ASP A 280 33.85 15.24 -6.27
N ARG A 281 34.46 14.21 -6.86
CA ARG A 281 34.47 14.00 -8.32
C ARG A 281 33.12 13.66 -8.92
N ARG A 282 32.15 13.19 -8.13
CA ARG A 282 30.78 12.86 -8.55
C ARG A 282 29.80 13.99 -8.19
N GLY A 283 30.31 15.15 -7.78
CA GLY A 283 29.55 16.35 -7.46
C GLY A 283 28.89 16.36 -6.07
N GLY A 284 29.13 15.36 -5.22
CA GLY A 284 28.64 15.33 -3.84
C GLY A 284 29.37 16.34 -2.96
N LEU A 285 28.65 17.02 -2.07
CA LEU A 285 29.21 18.03 -1.16
C LEU A 285 29.69 17.38 0.14
N LYS A 286 30.91 17.72 0.57
CA LYS A 286 31.48 17.23 1.81
C LYS A 286 30.79 17.85 3.02
N THR A 287 30.48 17.02 4.01
CA THR A 287 29.84 17.47 5.23
C THR A 287 30.56 16.99 6.48
N ASP A 288 30.35 17.73 7.57
CA ASP A 288 30.65 17.26 8.91
C ASP A 288 29.67 16.16 9.37
N LYS A 289 29.91 15.64 10.57
CA LYS A 289 29.04 14.62 11.21
C LYS A 289 27.62 15.09 11.51
N TYR A 290 27.32 16.38 11.39
CA TYR A 290 25.99 16.96 11.58
C TYR A 290 25.25 17.19 10.25
N LEU A 291 25.85 16.78 9.13
CA LEU A 291 25.38 16.99 7.77
C LEU A 291 25.38 18.46 7.32
N ARG A 292 26.25 19.28 7.92
CA ARG A 292 26.53 20.65 7.49
C ARG A 292 27.70 20.64 6.51
N SER A 293 27.68 21.53 5.52
CA SER A 293 28.85 21.77 4.67
C SER A 293 30.06 22.08 5.55
N GLU A 294 31.23 21.52 5.21
CA GLU A 294 32.47 21.80 5.94
C GLU A 294 32.90 23.28 5.85
N ALA A 295 32.40 24.02 4.85
CA ALA A 295 32.74 25.42 4.63
C ALA A 295 31.65 26.42 5.09
N ASP A 296 30.40 25.98 5.27
CA ASP A 296 29.30 26.86 5.68
C ASP A 296 28.31 26.10 6.58
N GLU A 297 28.29 26.45 7.87
CA GLU A 297 27.41 25.82 8.87
C GLU A 297 25.91 26.09 8.64
N SER A 298 25.56 27.06 7.79
CA SER A 298 24.18 27.36 7.42
C SER A 298 23.67 26.50 6.26
N VAL A 299 24.55 25.74 5.60
CA VAL A 299 24.21 24.85 4.49
C VAL A 299 24.23 23.40 4.95
N TYR A 300 23.12 22.70 4.80
CA TYR A 300 22.97 21.28 5.08
C TYR A 300 22.81 20.50 3.79
N VAL A 301 23.24 19.23 3.79
CA VAL A 301 23.18 18.37 2.61
C VAL A 301 22.50 17.05 2.97
N ALA A 302 21.62 16.56 2.10
CA ALA A 302 20.88 15.32 2.33
C ALA A 302 20.67 14.50 1.05
N GLY A 303 20.44 13.20 1.22
CA GLY A 303 20.25 12.27 0.10
C GLY A 303 21.49 12.15 -0.77
N ASP A 304 21.31 11.98 -2.08
CA ASP A 304 22.38 11.70 -3.04
C ASP A 304 23.39 12.85 -3.24
N ASN A 305 23.12 14.05 -2.71
CA ASN A 305 24.08 15.15 -2.74
C ASN A 305 25.13 15.09 -1.64
N LEU A 306 24.95 14.19 -0.67
CA LEU A 306 25.78 14.05 0.51
C LEU A 306 27.05 13.26 0.20
N ASN A 307 28.21 13.87 0.43
CA ASN A 307 29.47 13.14 0.62
C ASN A 307 29.85 13.18 2.11
N TYR A 308 29.44 12.14 2.82
CA TYR A 308 29.84 11.93 4.22
C TYR A 308 30.47 10.56 4.38
N LYS A 309 31.66 10.55 5.00
CA LYS A 309 32.36 9.34 5.41
C LYS A 309 32.29 9.23 6.92
N ALA A 310 31.70 8.15 7.43
CA ALA A 310 31.70 7.90 8.85
C ALA A 310 33.13 7.59 9.33
N GLU A 311 33.41 7.88 10.60
CA GLU A 311 34.71 7.60 11.20
C GLU A 311 35.02 6.10 11.15
N GLY A 312 36.08 5.73 10.43
CA GLY A 312 36.50 4.34 10.23
C GLY A 312 36.09 3.73 8.89
N ASP A 313 35.21 4.38 8.11
CA ASP A 313 34.79 3.90 6.79
C ASP A 313 35.67 4.46 5.66
N SER A 314 35.97 3.65 4.64
CA SER A 314 36.75 4.05 3.47
C SER A 314 35.92 4.79 2.42
N GLU A 315 34.63 4.44 2.33
CA GLU A 315 33.68 4.90 1.33
C GLU A 315 32.61 5.82 1.94
N PRO A 316 32.05 6.74 1.15
CA PRO A 316 30.93 7.55 1.61
C PRO A 316 29.67 6.70 1.80
N VAL A 317 28.71 7.27 2.52
CA VAL A 317 27.39 6.65 2.68
C VAL A 317 26.71 6.40 1.33
N PRO A 318 25.97 5.28 1.18
CA PRO A 318 25.42 4.90 -0.11
C PRO A 318 24.26 5.80 -0.56
N GLU A 319 24.14 5.94 -1.89
CA GLU A 319 23.06 6.66 -2.58
C GLU A 319 21.79 5.79 -2.60
N LEU A 320 21.05 5.79 -1.48
CA LEU A 320 19.84 5.00 -1.27
C LEU A 320 18.72 5.85 -0.70
N VAL A 321 17.47 5.42 -0.95
CA VAL A 321 16.29 6.02 -0.31
C VAL A 321 16.38 5.97 1.21
N GLU A 322 16.91 4.88 1.77
CA GLU A 322 17.13 4.75 3.20
C GLU A 322 18.08 5.83 3.76
N ASN A 323 19.15 6.15 3.02
CA ASN A 323 20.02 7.28 3.35
C ASN A 323 19.22 8.61 3.30
N CYS A 324 18.41 8.82 2.26
CA CYS A 324 17.53 9.99 2.19
C CYS A 324 16.62 10.11 3.42
N GLU A 325 16.01 9.03 3.90
CA GLU A 325 15.12 9.04 5.06
C GLU A 325 15.85 9.38 6.37
N GLN A 326 17.03 8.78 6.57
CA GLN A 326 17.85 8.97 7.76
C GLN A 326 18.50 10.36 7.80
N SER A 327 19.14 10.80 6.70
CA SER A 327 19.75 12.13 6.58
C SER A 327 18.71 13.24 6.78
N SER A 328 17.51 13.11 6.20
CA SER A 328 16.41 14.06 6.43
C SER A 328 16.04 14.23 7.90
N SER A 329 16.12 13.15 8.67
CA SER A 329 15.79 13.18 10.10
C SER A 329 16.83 13.94 10.91
N ILE A 330 18.10 13.75 10.56
CA ILE A 330 19.23 14.46 11.18
C ILE A 330 19.23 15.93 10.79
N VAL A 331 19.16 16.26 9.50
CA VAL A 331 19.13 17.66 9.02
C VAL A 331 17.99 18.43 9.67
N ALA A 332 16.76 17.89 9.67
CA ALA A 332 15.63 18.56 10.30
C ALA A 332 15.78 18.74 11.82
N HIS A 333 16.48 17.82 12.50
CA HIS A 333 16.78 17.97 13.92
C HIS A 333 17.84 19.04 14.17
N ASN A 334 18.94 18.99 13.42
CA ASN A 334 20.08 19.89 13.59
C ASN A 334 19.74 21.34 13.22
N ILE A 335 18.98 21.58 12.16
CA ILE A 335 18.45 22.93 11.85
C ILE A 335 17.57 23.45 12.98
N HIS A 336 16.68 22.60 13.53
CA HIS A 336 15.81 23.01 14.63
C HIS A 336 16.60 23.36 15.90
N SER A 337 17.59 22.53 16.27
CA SER A 337 18.47 22.82 17.41
C SER A 337 19.24 24.12 17.19
N SER A 338 19.78 24.34 15.99
CA SER A 338 20.56 25.55 15.64
C SER A 338 19.72 26.82 15.72
N ILE A 339 18.48 26.80 15.21
CA ILE A 339 17.58 27.96 15.25
C ILE A 339 17.08 28.26 16.67
N THR A 340 16.73 27.23 17.43
CA THR A 340 16.08 27.42 18.74
C THR A 340 17.07 27.57 19.89
N GLY A 341 18.34 27.18 19.69
CA GLY A 341 19.34 27.03 20.74
C GLY A 341 18.98 25.95 21.77
N ARG A 342 17.99 25.10 21.48
CA ARG A 342 17.47 24.08 22.41
C ARG A 342 17.88 22.69 21.95
N GLY A 343 18.67 22.04 22.79
CA GLY A 343 19.16 20.67 22.58
C GLY A 343 20.44 20.64 21.76
N GLU A 344 21.08 19.47 21.75
CA GLU A 344 22.35 19.26 21.07
C GLU A 344 22.13 18.83 19.62
N LEU A 345 23.14 19.13 18.78
CA LEU A 345 23.25 18.58 17.43
C LEU A 345 23.48 17.07 17.52
N LYS A 346 22.85 16.33 16.59
CA LYS A 346 22.97 14.88 16.51
C LYS A 346 23.92 14.48 15.39
N ASP A 347 24.86 13.62 15.76
CA ASP A 347 25.76 12.96 14.82
C ASP A 347 24.96 12.04 13.87
N TYR A 348 25.30 12.07 12.59
CA TYR A 348 24.77 11.18 11.59
C TYR A 348 25.52 9.85 11.59
N LYS A 349 24.77 8.78 11.82
CA LYS A 349 25.24 7.40 11.82
C LYS A 349 24.33 6.60 10.92
N PHE A 350 24.79 6.32 9.70
CA PHE A 350 24.01 5.56 8.74
C PHE A 350 23.83 4.11 9.22
N GLN A 351 22.58 3.64 9.20
CA GLN A 351 22.24 2.27 9.54
C GLN A 351 21.61 1.60 8.33
N PHE A 352 22.35 0.70 7.69
CA PHE A 352 21.82 -0.06 6.57
C PHE A 352 20.90 -1.18 7.08
N HIS A 353 19.63 -1.18 6.66
CA HIS A 353 18.67 -2.24 7.01
C HIS A 353 18.43 -3.23 5.88
N GLY A 354 18.89 -2.92 4.66
CA GLY A 354 18.88 -3.87 3.57
C GLY A 354 18.53 -3.30 2.22
N VAL A 355 18.44 -4.21 1.24
CA VAL A 355 18.09 -3.90 -0.14
C VAL A 355 17.27 -5.03 -0.73
N MET A 356 16.34 -4.66 -1.62
CA MET A 356 15.54 -5.57 -2.42
C MET A 356 15.78 -5.27 -3.88
N VAL A 357 15.87 -6.31 -4.70
CA VAL A 357 16.03 -6.19 -6.15
C VAL A 357 14.98 -7.07 -6.80
N SER A 358 14.06 -6.46 -7.55
CA SER A 358 13.12 -7.22 -8.36
C SER A 358 13.72 -7.63 -9.70
N VAL A 359 13.23 -8.74 -10.24
CA VAL A 359 13.52 -9.21 -11.59
C VAL A 359 12.18 -9.43 -12.27
N GLY A 360 11.64 -8.34 -12.84
CA GLY A 360 10.24 -8.23 -13.24
C GLY A 360 9.29 -8.17 -12.04
N GLY A 361 7.98 -8.23 -12.30
CA GLY A 361 6.96 -8.14 -11.26
C GLY A 361 6.77 -9.42 -10.44
N ARG A 362 7.43 -10.53 -10.78
CA ARG A 362 7.14 -11.86 -10.20
C ARG A 362 8.25 -12.48 -9.36
N TYR A 363 9.49 -12.01 -9.50
CA TYR A 363 10.65 -12.56 -8.81
C TYR A 363 11.47 -11.43 -8.20
N GLY A 364 12.15 -11.72 -7.09
CA GLY A 364 13.09 -10.78 -6.49
C GLY A 364 14.03 -11.49 -5.53
N VAL A 365 15.07 -10.78 -5.12
CA VAL A 365 15.95 -11.17 -4.01
C VAL A 365 16.04 -10.03 -3.02
N ALA A 366 16.20 -10.36 -1.74
CA ALA A 366 16.36 -9.36 -0.71
C ALA A 366 17.44 -9.78 0.29
N ARG A 367 18.18 -8.79 0.77
CA ARG A 367 19.03 -8.91 1.95
C ARG A 367 18.57 -7.85 2.93
N VAL A 368 17.90 -8.26 3.99
CA VAL A 368 17.24 -7.35 4.94
C VAL A 368 17.49 -7.77 6.38
N GLY A 369 17.45 -6.85 7.31
CA GLY A 369 17.62 -7.13 8.73
C GLY A 369 18.13 -5.93 9.50
N LEU A 370 18.76 -6.20 10.64
CA LEU A 370 19.46 -5.17 11.42
C LEU A 370 20.93 -5.13 10.97
N PRO A 371 21.67 -4.03 11.21
CA PRO A 371 23.08 -3.91 10.82
C PRO A 371 23.95 -5.11 11.24
N ASN A 372 23.66 -5.71 12.41
CA ASN A 372 24.39 -6.86 12.95
C ASN A 372 23.78 -8.22 12.59
N PHE A 373 22.59 -8.27 11.96
CA PHE A 373 21.90 -9.51 11.64
C PHE A 373 21.07 -9.35 10.36
N MET A 374 21.65 -9.79 9.24
CA MET A 374 21.05 -9.71 7.90
C MET A 374 20.59 -11.10 7.42
N ILE A 375 19.35 -11.19 6.98
CA ILE A 375 18.76 -12.39 6.37
C ILE A 375 18.61 -12.23 4.87
N ASN A 376 18.79 -13.33 4.14
CA ASN A 376 18.62 -13.38 2.68
C ASN A 376 17.27 -14.03 2.37
N LEU A 377 16.37 -13.29 1.72
CA LEU A 377 15.04 -13.76 1.37
C LEU A 377 14.93 -14.07 -0.13
N PRO A 378 14.36 -15.22 -0.51
CA PRO A 378 14.09 -15.55 -1.91
C PRO A 378 12.70 -15.09 -2.37
N SER A 379 12.62 -14.67 -3.64
CA SER A 379 11.41 -14.53 -4.45
C SER A 379 10.20 -13.97 -3.69
N PHE A 380 9.22 -14.81 -3.34
CA PHE A 380 7.97 -14.37 -2.73
C PHE A 380 8.19 -13.48 -1.48
N LEU A 381 9.06 -13.91 -0.56
CA LEU A 381 9.33 -13.13 0.64
C LEU A 381 10.11 -11.84 0.32
N ALA A 382 11.03 -11.88 -0.66
CA ALA A 382 11.75 -10.69 -1.10
C ALA A 382 10.81 -9.64 -1.73
N MET A 383 9.88 -10.07 -2.59
CA MET A 383 8.88 -9.21 -3.21
C MET A 383 7.91 -8.67 -2.16
N PHE A 384 7.42 -9.52 -1.25
CA PHE A 384 6.62 -9.07 -0.12
C PHE A 384 7.33 -7.98 0.68
N THR A 385 8.62 -8.16 0.99
CA THR A 385 9.43 -7.16 1.69
C THR A 385 9.61 -5.87 0.87
N LYS A 386 9.86 -5.95 -0.46
CA LYS A 386 9.90 -4.78 -1.37
C LYS A 386 8.62 -3.96 -1.23
N HIS A 387 7.47 -4.59 -1.45
CA HIS A 387 6.20 -3.87 -1.39
C HIS A 387 5.87 -3.40 0.03
N PHE A 388 6.24 -4.14 1.08
CA PHE A 388 6.05 -3.73 2.47
C PHE A 388 6.84 -2.45 2.81
N ILE A 389 8.12 -2.39 2.44
CA ILE A 389 8.95 -1.21 2.69
C ILE A 389 8.44 -0.01 1.88
N ASN A 390 8.01 -0.20 0.63
CA ASN A 390 7.35 0.84 -0.15
C ASN A 390 6.09 1.37 0.57
N MET A 391 5.26 0.49 1.14
CA MET A 391 4.09 0.90 1.93
C MET A 391 4.49 1.69 3.19
N VAL A 392 5.56 1.31 3.89
CA VAL A 392 6.08 2.07 5.04
C VAL A 392 6.50 3.47 4.61
N TYR A 393 7.22 3.60 3.49
CA TYR A 393 7.57 4.90 2.92
C TYR A 393 6.33 5.73 2.57
N PHE A 394 5.35 5.15 1.87
CA PHE A 394 4.12 5.86 1.51
C PHE A 394 3.30 6.30 2.71
N PHE A 395 3.29 5.50 3.78
CA PHE A 395 2.68 5.90 5.04
C PHE A 395 3.37 7.14 5.63
N GLN A 396 4.70 7.21 5.56
CA GLN A 396 5.43 8.41 5.99
C GLN A 396 5.12 9.65 5.13
N VAL A 397 4.88 9.49 3.82
CA VAL A 397 4.66 10.59 2.87
C VAL A 397 3.20 11.07 2.81
N LEU A 398 2.24 10.18 2.62
CA LEU A 398 0.81 10.49 2.44
C LEU A 398 -0.11 9.65 3.33
N GLY A 399 0.41 8.93 4.31
CA GLY A 399 -0.40 8.08 5.19
C GLY A 399 -1.09 6.94 4.43
N TRP A 400 -2.23 6.51 4.96
CA TRP A 400 -2.98 5.37 4.43
C TRP A 400 -3.46 5.55 2.99
N ASN A 401 -3.76 6.80 2.59
CA ASN A 401 -4.25 7.11 1.25
C ASN A 401 -3.31 6.62 0.14
N LYS A 402 -2.00 6.89 0.25
CA LYS A 402 -1.06 6.46 -0.79
C LYS A 402 -0.76 4.97 -0.70
N VAL A 403 -0.78 4.38 0.50
CA VAL A 403 -0.71 2.92 0.66
C VAL A 403 -1.85 2.24 -0.13
N PHE A 404 -3.08 2.72 0.01
CA PHE A 404 -4.21 2.17 -0.73
C PHE A 404 -4.10 2.37 -2.24
N SER A 405 -3.69 3.56 -2.70
CA SER A 405 -3.42 3.82 -4.12
C SER A 405 -2.34 2.87 -4.66
N TYR A 406 -1.24 2.69 -3.93
CA TYR A 406 -0.18 1.76 -4.28
C TYR A 406 -0.68 0.32 -4.34
N LEU A 407 -1.43 -0.14 -3.33
CA LEU A 407 -2.04 -1.49 -3.33
C LEU A 407 -2.95 -1.70 -4.55
N LYS A 408 -3.70 -0.67 -4.92
CA LYS A 408 -4.55 -0.69 -6.11
C LYS A 408 -3.71 -0.93 -7.36
N HIS A 409 -2.62 -0.20 -7.54
CA HIS A 409 -1.76 -0.33 -8.72
C HIS A 409 -1.00 -1.67 -8.72
N GLU A 410 -0.32 -2.04 -7.63
CA GLU A 410 0.57 -3.21 -7.54
C GLU A 410 -0.13 -4.56 -7.37
N PHE A 411 -1.40 -4.58 -6.97
CA PHE A 411 -2.11 -5.82 -6.67
C PHE A 411 -3.49 -5.90 -7.33
N PHE A 412 -4.35 -4.89 -7.11
CA PHE A 412 -5.76 -5.00 -7.52
C PHE A 412 -6.03 -4.66 -8.99
N HIS A 413 -5.18 -3.86 -9.63
CA HIS A 413 -5.34 -3.41 -11.00
C HIS A 413 -4.24 -3.92 -11.94
N MET A 414 -3.43 -4.88 -11.48
CA MET A 414 -2.31 -5.40 -12.24
C MET A 414 -2.76 -6.08 -13.54
N ARG A 415 -2.16 -5.62 -14.64
CA ARG A 415 -2.37 -6.19 -15.98
C ARG A 415 -1.43 -7.38 -16.18
N ASN A 416 -1.86 -8.33 -17.01
CA ASN A 416 -1.06 -9.47 -17.47
C ASN A 416 -0.46 -10.32 -16.33
N LYS A 417 -1.05 -10.30 -15.12
CA LYS A 417 -0.62 -11.07 -13.95
C LYS A 417 0.85 -10.83 -13.57
N ARG A 418 1.40 -9.62 -13.82
CA ARG A 418 2.79 -9.23 -13.55
C ARG A 418 3.01 -8.83 -12.09
N SER A 419 2.56 -9.66 -11.15
CA SER A 419 2.73 -9.46 -9.72
C SER A 419 3.20 -10.76 -9.08
N PHE A 420 3.89 -10.69 -7.94
CA PHE A 420 4.35 -11.89 -7.22
C PHE A 420 3.20 -12.72 -6.66
N VAL A 421 1.99 -12.15 -6.58
CA VAL A 421 0.72 -12.86 -6.28
C VAL A 421 -0.09 -13.18 -7.55
N GLY A 422 0.51 -13.04 -8.73
CA GLY A 422 -0.11 -13.33 -10.02
C GLY A 422 -1.36 -12.47 -10.29
N GLY A 423 -2.41 -13.10 -10.80
CA GLY A 423 -3.70 -12.46 -11.09
C GLY A 423 -4.77 -12.67 -10.02
N HIS A 424 -4.42 -13.23 -8.87
CA HIS A 424 -5.40 -13.62 -7.85
C HIS A 424 -6.13 -12.41 -7.25
N LEU A 425 -5.44 -11.28 -7.12
CA LEU A 425 -6.00 -10.04 -6.56
C LEU A 425 -6.47 -9.06 -7.63
N SER A 426 -6.10 -9.26 -8.90
CA SER A 426 -6.37 -8.30 -9.97
C SER A 426 -7.63 -8.59 -10.79
N ASN A 427 -8.28 -9.72 -10.53
CA ASN A 427 -9.49 -10.11 -11.24
C ASN A 427 -10.66 -9.20 -10.82
N ARG A 428 -11.39 -8.66 -11.81
CA ARG A 428 -12.52 -7.76 -11.57
C ARG A 428 -13.81 -8.47 -11.91
N THR A 429 -14.66 -8.66 -10.90
CA THR A 429 -16.04 -9.10 -11.10
C THR A 429 -16.88 -7.93 -11.61
N PRO A 430 -17.71 -8.11 -12.64
CA PRO A 430 -18.65 -7.08 -13.07
C PRO A 430 -19.53 -6.63 -11.91
N SER A 431 -19.46 -5.34 -11.61
CA SER A 431 -19.98 -4.79 -10.38
C SER A 431 -21.51 -4.68 -10.36
N PHE A 432 -22.20 -4.79 -11.50
CA PHE A 432 -23.66 -4.92 -11.53
C PHE A 432 -24.16 -6.23 -10.89
N LEU A 433 -23.32 -7.27 -10.81
CA LEU A 433 -23.67 -8.54 -10.17
C LEU A 433 -23.88 -8.39 -8.65
N THR A 434 -23.38 -7.31 -8.04
CA THR A 434 -23.63 -7.03 -6.63
C THR A 434 -25.02 -6.48 -6.37
N VAL A 435 -25.76 -6.02 -7.38
CA VAL A 435 -27.05 -5.34 -7.19
C VAL A 435 -28.15 -6.28 -6.70
N PRO A 436 -28.41 -7.47 -7.32
CA PRO A 436 -29.40 -8.41 -6.79
C PRO A 436 -29.07 -8.84 -5.37
N PHE A 437 -27.78 -9.10 -5.10
CA PHE A 437 -27.31 -9.51 -3.79
C PHE A 437 -27.42 -8.40 -2.73
N ARG A 438 -27.15 -7.13 -3.10
CA ARG A 438 -27.38 -5.96 -2.25
C ARG A 438 -28.85 -5.81 -1.87
N ILE A 439 -29.75 -5.90 -2.85
CA ILE A 439 -31.19 -5.79 -2.63
C ILE A 439 -31.68 -6.94 -1.75
N TRP A 440 -31.19 -8.16 -1.98
CA TRP A 440 -31.52 -9.33 -1.17
C TRP A 440 -31.07 -9.17 0.29
N LEU A 441 -29.80 -8.81 0.52
CA LEU A 441 -29.28 -8.57 1.87
C LEU A 441 -30.05 -7.45 2.57
N GLY A 442 -30.41 -6.40 1.84
CA GLY A 442 -31.24 -5.31 2.36
C GLY A 442 -32.66 -5.76 2.70
N ALA A 443 -33.27 -6.62 1.89
CA ALA A 443 -34.59 -7.18 2.15
C ALA A 443 -34.58 -8.06 3.41
N VAL A 444 -33.56 -8.89 3.60
CA VAL A 444 -33.40 -9.71 4.82
C VAL A 444 -33.29 -8.83 6.07
N TRP A 445 -32.45 -7.81 6.07
CA TRP A 445 -32.34 -6.88 7.20
C TRP A 445 -33.62 -6.11 7.50
N ALA A 446 -34.31 -5.63 6.46
CA ALA A 446 -35.58 -4.94 6.62
C ALA A 446 -36.66 -5.87 7.19
N PHE A 447 -36.70 -7.12 6.71
CA PHE A 447 -37.63 -8.14 7.18
C PHE A 447 -37.41 -8.46 8.66
N GLU A 448 -36.17 -8.76 9.06
CA GLU A 448 -35.79 -9.02 10.46
C GLU A 448 -36.21 -7.89 11.40
N GLY A 449 -35.93 -6.65 11.00
CA GLY A 449 -36.32 -5.48 11.78
C GLY A 449 -37.84 -5.33 11.89
N ILE A 450 -38.58 -5.51 10.79
CA ILE A 450 -40.04 -5.43 10.78
C ILE A 450 -40.66 -6.51 11.67
N MET A 451 -40.15 -7.74 11.62
CA MET A 451 -40.66 -8.83 12.46
C MET A 451 -40.49 -8.52 13.95
N LYS A 452 -39.36 -7.96 14.37
CA LYS A 452 -39.16 -7.50 15.75
C LYS A 452 -40.14 -6.39 16.16
N VAL A 453 -40.53 -5.51 15.24
CA VAL A 453 -41.59 -4.52 15.51
C VAL A 453 -42.93 -5.21 15.78
N VAL A 454 -43.28 -6.21 14.96
CA VAL A 454 -44.52 -7.00 15.11
C VAL A 454 -44.53 -7.77 16.44
N GLU A 455 -43.38 -8.31 16.85
CA GLU A 455 -43.18 -9.00 18.14
C GLU A 455 -43.19 -8.07 19.37
N GLY A 456 -43.37 -6.75 19.16
CA GLY A 456 -43.53 -5.79 20.26
C GLY A 456 -42.21 -5.38 20.92
N TRP A 457 -41.08 -5.42 20.21
CA TRP A 457 -39.76 -5.01 20.73
C TRP A 457 -39.68 -3.52 21.11
N PHE A 458 -40.64 -2.67 20.74
CA PHE A 458 -40.68 -1.27 21.22
C PHE A 458 -41.47 -1.10 22.53
N LEU A 459 -42.24 -2.09 22.95
CA LEU A 459 -43.25 -1.94 24.00
C LEU A 459 -42.83 -2.60 25.32
N SER A 460 -42.02 -3.65 25.28
CA SER A 460 -41.59 -4.39 26.47
C SER A 460 -40.12 -4.81 26.36
N PRO A 461 -39.37 -4.87 27.48
CA PRO A 461 -38.01 -5.38 27.47
C PRO A 461 -38.00 -6.87 27.08
N LYS A 462 -37.33 -7.20 25.96
CA LYS A 462 -37.22 -8.58 25.44
C LYS A 462 -35.81 -9.14 25.54
N LEU A 463 -34.82 -8.30 25.82
CA LEU A 463 -33.40 -8.66 25.80
C LEU A 463 -33.03 -9.71 26.86
N GLU A 464 -33.64 -9.64 28.04
CA GLU A 464 -33.42 -10.62 29.11
C GLU A 464 -33.80 -12.04 28.66
N GLY A 465 -35.00 -12.22 28.11
CA GLY A 465 -35.43 -13.51 27.55
C GLY A 465 -34.64 -13.93 26.31
N PHE A 466 -34.25 -12.96 25.47
CA PHE A 466 -33.52 -13.20 24.23
C PHE A 466 -32.09 -13.69 24.47
N PHE A 467 -31.30 -13.00 25.31
CA PHE A 467 -29.94 -13.42 25.65
C PHE A 467 -29.94 -14.59 26.65
N GLY A 468 -30.85 -14.57 27.62
CA GLY A 468 -30.98 -15.62 28.63
C GLY A 468 -31.35 -16.97 28.02
N GLY A 469 -32.31 -17.00 27.10
CA GLY A 469 -32.73 -18.23 26.42
C GLY A 469 -31.61 -18.83 25.55
N ALA A 470 -30.88 -18.00 24.81
CA ALA A 470 -29.74 -18.45 24.03
C ALA A 470 -28.63 -19.01 24.94
N ASN A 471 -28.25 -18.29 26.00
CA ASN A 471 -27.24 -18.76 26.95
C ASN A 471 -27.63 -20.10 27.59
N ALA A 472 -28.88 -20.22 28.06
CA ALA A 472 -29.39 -21.46 28.64
C ALA A 472 -29.36 -22.63 27.66
N TRP A 473 -29.65 -22.39 26.39
CA TRP A 473 -29.55 -23.40 25.34
C TRP A 473 -28.11 -23.89 25.14
N TYR A 474 -27.14 -22.97 24.99
CA TYR A 474 -25.72 -23.35 24.90
C TYR A 474 -25.24 -24.07 26.17
N ASP A 475 -25.61 -23.59 27.36
CA ASP A 475 -25.22 -24.21 28.63
C ASP A 475 -25.80 -25.62 28.82
N SER A 476 -27.01 -25.86 28.31
CA SER A 476 -27.63 -27.19 28.29
C SER A 476 -26.84 -28.19 27.44
N LEU A 477 -26.31 -27.75 26.29
CA LEU A 477 -25.51 -28.58 25.38
C LEU A 477 -24.07 -28.77 25.86
N LEU A 478 -23.52 -27.78 26.56
CA LEU A 478 -22.17 -27.84 27.14
C LEU A 478 -22.11 -28.66 28.43
N GLY A 479 -23.25 -29.11 28.97
CA GLY A 479 -23.33 -29.90 30.19
C GLY A 479 -23.13 -29.09 31.48
N ASN A 480 -23.36 -27.77 31.44
CA ASN A 480 -23.11 -26.85 32.56
C ASN A 480 -24.34 -26.59 33.46
N GLY A 481 -25.49 -27.24 33.22
CA GLY A 481 -26.74 -26.93 33.91
C GLY A 481 -27.09 -27.87 35.07
N ALA A 482 -26.99 -27.38 36.32
CA ALA A 482 -27.73 -27.92 37.47
C ALA A 482 -29.00 -27.11 37.81
N ASP A 483 -29.26 -25.93 37.22
CA ASP A 483 -30.36 -25.04 37.65
C ASP A 483 -31.14 -24.35 36.50
N GLY A 484 -31.13 -24.89 35.27
CA GLY A 484 -31.72 -24.22 34.09
C GLY A 484 -33.18 -24.59 33.75
N ALA A 485 -33.79 -25.56 34.42
CA ALA A 485 -35.07 -26.13 34.01
C ALA A 485 -36.30 -25.24 34.30
N SER A 486 -36.21 -24.29 35.24
CA SER A 486 -37.34 -23.43 35.60
C SER A 486 -37.48 -22.19 34.71
N ALA A 487 -36.38 -21.64 34.18
CA ALA A 487 -36.40 -20.43 33.36
C ALA A 487 -36.78 -20.67 31.88
N ALA A 488 -36.58 -21.89 31.37
CA ALA A 488 -36.91 -22.26 29.99
C ALA A 488 -38.44 -22.27 29.71
N THR A 489 -39.24 -22.51 30.75
CA THR A 489 -40.71 -22.67 30.64
C THR A 489 -41.42 -21.32 30.45
N ASP A 490 -40.91 -20.24 31.06
CA ASP A 490 -41.53 -18.92 30.97
C ASP A 490 -41.19 -18.18 29.65
N ALA A 491 -40.05 -18.50 29.05
CA ALA A 491 -39.67 -18.00 27.72
C ALA A 491 -40.51 -18.64 26.57
N ALA A 492 -41.00 -19.87 26.80
CA ALA A 492 -41.81 -20.64 25.84
C ALA A 492 -43.17 -20.01 25.54
N ALA A 493 -43.80 -19.41 26.56
CA ALA A 493 -45.13 -18.83 26.44
C ALA A 493 -45.15 -17.61 25.50
N GLY A 494 -44.04 -16.87 25.38
CA GLY A 494 -43.94 -15.71 24.49
C GLY A 494 -43.62 -16.05 23.03
N ALA A 495 -42.96 -17.18 22.76
CA ALA A 495 -42.53 -17.58 21.42
C ALA A 495 -43.62 -18.30 20.61
N THR A 496 -44.57 -18.95 21.30
CA THR A 496 -45.60 -19.78 20.65
C THR A 496 -46.63 -18.92 19.88
N ASP A 497 -46.89 -17.69 20.32
CA ASP A 497 -47.80 -16.76 19.63
C ASP A 497 -47.21 -16.13 18.36
N ALA A 498 -45.87 -16.07 18.24
CA ALA A 498 -45.18 -15.51 17.08
C ALA A 498 -45.01 -16.53 15.94
N ALA A 499 -44.86 -17.82 16.26
CA ALA A 499 -44.63 -18.88 15.28
C ALA A 499 -45.86 -19.20 14.41
N ALA A 500 -47.08 -18.91 14.88
CA ALA A 500 -48.31 -19.21 14.15
C ALA A 500 -48.56 -18.32 12.91
N ALA A 501 -47.81 -17.22 12.75
CA ALA A 501 -47.97 -16.27 11.65
C ALA A 501 -46.92 -16.42 10.51
N ALA A 502 -45.92 -17.30 10.67
CA ALA A 502 -44.74 -17.37 9.79
C ALA A 502 -44.65 -18.67 8.97
N THR A 503 -45.76 -19.36 8.74
CA THR A 503 -45.81 -20.58 7.92
C THR A 503 -46.26 -20.23 6.51
N ASP A 504 -45.35 -19.65 5.71
CA ASP A 504 -45.17 -19.95 4.28
C ASP A 504 -44.32 -18.85 3.58
N ALA A 505 -43.31 -19.32 2.85
CA ALA A 505 -42.33 -18.60 2.00
C ALA A 505 -41.01 -18.12 2.67
N VAL A 506 -39.97 -18.93 2.44
CA VAL A 506 -38.51 -18.72 2.60
C VAL A 506 -37.96 -18.71 4.04
N SER A 507 -37.24 -19.78 4.34
CA SER A 507 -36.57 -20.15 5.60
C SER A 507 -35.33 -19.30 5.94
N ALA A 508 -35.48 -17.98 5.98
CA ALA A 508 -34.39 -17.05 6.33
C ALA A 508 -34.65 -16.23 7.61
N ALA A 509 -35.71 -16.53 8.35
CA ALA A 509 -36.08 -15.84 9.57
C ALA A 509 -36.49 -16.85 10.64
N THR A 510 -35.53 -17.56 11.22
CA THR A 510 -35.82 -18.57 12.24
C THR A 510 -34.56 -18.89 13.05
N ASP A 511 -33.82 -17.91 13.53
CA ASP A 511 -32.61 -18.18 14.34
C ASP A 511 -32.91 -18.02 15.84
N ALA A 512 -33.53 -16.91 16.27
CA ALA A 512 -33.92 -16.73 17.66
C ALA A 512 -35.17 -17.55 18.05
N VAL A 513 -36.11 -17.67 17.12
CA VAL A 513 -37.37 -18.41 17.31
C VAL A 513 -37.14 -19.92 17.27
N SER A 514 -36.24 -20.43 16.43
CA SER A 514 -35.89 -21.86 16.41
C SER A 514 -35.11 -22.27 17.64
N ALA A 515 -34.12 -21.49 18.09
CA ALA A 515 -33.37 -21.75 19.32
C ALA A 515 -34.29 -21.87 20.54
N ALA A 516 -35.28 -20.96 20.64
CA ALA A 516 -36.30 -21.00 21.67
C ALA A 516 -37.23 -22.22 21.50
N THR A 517 -37.66 -22.53 20.28
CA THR A 517 -38.56 -23.66 20.01
C THR A 517 -37.88 -25.02 20.24
N ASP A 518 -36.60 -25.16 19.90
CA ASP A 518 -35.81 -26.37 20.11
C ASP A 518 -35.47 -26.58 21.59
N ALA A 519 -35.17 -25.50 22.33
CA ALA A 519 -35.01 -25.54 23.78
C ALA A 519 -36.30 -25.98 24.50
N VAL A 520 -37.46 -25.51 24.01
CA VAL A 520 -38.78 -25.91 24.52
C VAL A 520 -39.05 -27.36 24.18
N SER A 521 -38.79 -27.80 22.94
CA SER A 521 -38.98 -29.20 22.52
C SER A 521 -38.15 -30.19 23.34
N ALA A 522 -36.93 -29.80 23.75
CA ALA A 522 -36.08 -30.57 24.65
C ALA A 522 -36.61 -30.59 26.10
N ALA A 523 -37.22 -29.49 26.57
CA ALA A 523 -37.77 -29.39 27.92
C ALA A 523 -39.09 -30.17 28.09
N THR A 524 -39.97 -30.20 27.09
CA THR A 524 -41.29 -30.86 27.19
C THR A 524 -41.23 -32.38 27.06
N ASN A 525 -40.19 -32.93 26.41
CA ASN A 525 -40.12 -34.36 26.08
C ASN A 525 -39.20 -35.19 26.99
N GLY A 526 -38.69 -34.66 28.11
CA GLY A 526 -37.95 -35.45 29.10
C GLY A 526 -36.81 -36.30 28.54
N ALA A 527 -36.23 -35.90 27.41
CA ALA A 527 -35.16 -36.61 26.72
C ALA A 527 -33.85 -35.85 26.95
N SER A 528 -32.86 -36.54 27.51
CA SER A 528 -31.47 -36.10 27.59
C SER A 528 -31.03 -35.43 26.27
N SER A 529 -30.47 -34.22 26.39
CA SER A 529 -30.05 -33.32 25.31
C SER A 529 -29.54 -34.06 24.05
N ALA A 530 -30.36 -34.06 23.00
CA ALA A 530 -30.01 -34.67 21.71
C ALA A 530 -29.06 -33.80 20.85
N GLY A 531 -28.42 -32.77 21.42
CA GLY A 531 -27.50 -31.89 20.71
C GLY A 531 -26.03 -32.32 20.85
N THR A 532 -25.22 -31.92 19.89
CA THR A 532 -23.80 -32.30 19.80
C THR A 532 -22.91 -31.06 19.87
N VAL A 533 -21.91 -31.06 20.76
CA VAL A 533 -20.86 -30.03 20.78
C VAL A 533 -19.77 -30.42 19.79
N LEU A 534 -19.52 -29.55 18.82
CA LEU A 534 -18.51 -29.76 17.78
C LEU A 534 -17.17 -29.11 18.13
N ILE A 535 -17.22 -27.85 18.60
CA ILE A 535 -16.05 -27.07 18.99
C ILE A 535 -16.38 -26.37 20.31
N ASN A 536 -15.47 -26.44 21.27
CA ASN A 536 -15.47 -25.65 22.49
C ASN A 536 -14.02 -25.32 22.85
N TRP A 537 -13.48 -24.27 22.22
CA TRP A 537 -12.10 -23.86 22.41
C TRP A 537 -12.04 -22.61 23.28
N ASP A 538 -11.40 -22.75 24.44
CA ASP A 538 -11.08 -21.62 25.32
C ASP A 538 -9.69 -21.07 24.97
N ILE A 539 -9.66 -19.82 24.52
CA ILE A 539 -8.42 -19.12 24.18
C ILE A 539 -8.03 -18.25 25.39
N PHE A 540 -7.18 -18.84 26.25
CA PHE A 540 -6.57 -18.19 27.42
C PHE A 540 -7.56 -17.55 28.41
N GLY A 541 -8.82 -18.01 28.48
CA GLY A 541 -9.86 -17.42 29.33
C GLY A 541 -10.38 -16.06 28.84
N LEU A 542 -9.94 -15.61 27.66
CA LEU A 542 -10.31 -14.30 27.09
C LEU A 542 -11.50 -14.40 26.14
N LEU A 543 -11.62 -15.52 25.41
CA LEU A 543 -12.75 -15.81 24.53
C LEU A 543 -12.92 -17.31 24.35
N LYS A 544 -14.17 -17.76 24.26
CA LYS A 544 -14.55 -19.15 23.99
C LYS A 544 -15.25 -19.25 22.65
N MET A 545 -14.73 -20.09 21.76
CA MET A 545 -15.36 -20.38 20.47
C MET A 545 -16.17 -21.66 20.58
N ILE A 546 -17.47 -21.56 20.38
CA ILE A 546 -18.43 -22.63 20.62
C ILE A 546 -19.18 -22.91 19.31
N VAL A 547 -19.13 -24.15 18.82
CA VAL A 547 -19.95 -24.65 17.72
C VAL A 547 -20.78 -25.82 18.23
N VAL A 548 -22.09 -25.72 18.09
CA VAL A 548 -23.05 -26.74 18.56
C VAL A 548 -24.06 -27.06 17.48
N SER A 549 -24.63 -28.26 17.55
CA SER A 549 -25.84 -28.65 16.83
C SER A 549 -26.96 -28.93 17.83
N GLY A 550 -28.17 -28.44 17.53
CA GLY A 550 -29.38 -28.76 18.29
C GLY A 550 -29.86 -30.21 18.10
N LYS A 551 -29.31 -30.94 17.12
CA LYS A 551 -29.66 -32.32 16.77
C LYS A 551 -28.46 -33.26 16.85
N SER A 552 -28.75 -34.55 16.75
CA SER A 552 -27.71 -35.56 16.57
C SER A 552 -26.97 -35.28 15.25
N LEU A 553 -25.65 -35.50 15.21
CA LEU A 553 -24.86 -35.14 14.03
C LEU A 553 -25.32 -35.85 12.74
N ALA A 554 -25.90 -37.05 12.88
CA ALA A 554 -26.43 -37.83 11.77
C ALA A 554 -27.71 -37.22 11.14
N GLU A 555 -28.44 -36.40 11.89
CA GLU A 555 -29.69 -35.76 11.47
C GLU A 555 -29.54 -34.25 11.27
N SER A 556 -28.35 -33.71 11.55
CA SER A 556 -28.05 -32.28 11.48
C SER A 556 -27.78 -31.85 10.04
N THR A 557 -28.39 -30.74 9.63
CA THR A 557 -28.05 -30.00 8.42
C THR A 557 -27.17 -28.79 8.75
N VAL A 558 -26.61 -28.12 7.75
CA VAL A 558 -25.84 -26.88 7.95
C VAL A 558 -26.68 -25.80 8.65
N ALA A 559 -28.00 -25.78 8.45
CA ALA A 559 -28.88 -24.82 9.09
C ALA A 559 -29.05 -25.07 10.60
N ASP A 560 -28.81 -26.29 11.08
CA ASP A 560 -28.93 -26.65 12.51
C ASP A 560 -27.65 -26.36 13.31
N LEU A 561 -26.58 -25.94 12.63
CA LEU A 561 -25.31 -25.58 13.25
C LEU A 561 -25.33 -24.13 13.71
N ALA A 562 -24.98 -23.90 14.98
CA ALA A 562 -24.84 -22.58 15.57
C ALA A 562 -23.40 -22.33 16.01
N PHE A 563 -22.91 -21.11 15.76
CA PHE A 563 -21.60 -20.63 16.16
C PHE A 563 -21.71 -19.44 17.10
N LYS A 564 -20.96 -19.48 18.20
CA LYS A 564 -20.89 -18.40 19.19
C LYS A 564 -19.44 -18.11 19.57
N VAL A 565 -19.14 -16.83 19.72
CA VAL A 565 -17.88 -16.36 20.31
C VAL A 565 -18.20 -15.74 21.66
N ASP A 566 -18.11 -16.56 22.70
CA ASP A 566 -18.41 -16.13 24.05
C ASP A 566 -17.24 -15.31 24.63
N ILE A 567 -17.50 -14.06 24.98
CA ILE A 567 -16.51 -13.10 25.50
C ILE A 567 -16.92 -12.74 26.94
N PRO A 568 -16.21 -13.25 27.97
CA PRO A 568 -16.58 -13.02 29.38
C PRO A 568 -16.72 -11.54 29.76
N LEU A 569 -15.87 -10.68 29.19
CA LEU A 569 -15.94 -9.23 29.40
C LEU A 569 -17.23 -8.61 28.85
N MET A 570 -17.70 -9.10 27.69
CA MET A 570 -18.94 -8.62 27.07
C MET A 570 -20.16 -9.05 27.90
N ASN A 571 -20.19 -10.30 28.33
CA ASN A 571 -21.27 -10.81 29.19
C ASN A 571 -21.33 -10.03 30.50
N TRP A 572 -20.18 -9.81 31.16
CA TRP A 572 -20.11 -8.97 32.36
C TRP A 572 -20.67 -7.57 32.11
N PHE A 573 -20.34 -6.95 30.97
CA PHE A 573 -20.85 -5.62 30.63
C PHE A 573 -22.38 -5.64 30.45
N ILE A 574 -22.91 -6.62 29.72
CA ILE A 574 -24.35 -6.77 29.51
C ILE A 574 -25.07 -7.00 30.85
N ASP A 575 -24.58 -7.93 31.66
CA ASP A 575 -25.21 -8.31 32.94
C ASP A 575 -25.16 -7.21 33.99
N LYS A 576 -24.08 -6.40 34.01
CA LYS A 576 -23.92 -5.32 35.01
C LYS A 576 -24.49 -3.99 34.58
N PHE A 577 -24.45 -3.67 33.29
CA PHE A 577 -24.84 -2.34 32.82
C PHE A 577 -26.12 -2.32 32.04
N VAL A 578 -26.48 -3.39 31.31
CA VAL A 578 -27.67 -3.38 30.43
C VAL A 578 -28.86 -4.04 31.10
N MET A 579 -28.70 -5.28 31.57
CA MET A 579 -29.79 -6.08 32.16
C MET A 579 -30.47 -5.44 33.39
N PRO A 580 -29.76 -4.74 34.30
CA PRO A 580 -30.41 -4.20 35.50
C PRO A 580 -31.36 -3.02 35.27
N TYR A 581 -31.41 -2.46 34.06
CA TYR A 581 -32.14 -1.23 33.76
C TYR A 581 -33.06 -1.39 32.55
N ASP A 582 -34.37 -1.55 32.79
CA ASP A 582 -35.40 -1.71 31.74
C ASP A 582 -35.36 -0.62 30.67
N TRP A 583 -35.13 0.64 31.06
CA TRP A 583 -35.05 1.76 30.12
C TRP A 583 -33.86 1.61 29.16
N LEU A 584 -32.75 1.03 29.61
CA LEU A 584 -31.56 0.81 28.79
C LEU A 584 -31.73 -0.42 27.90
N GLN A 585 -32.42 -1.45 28.39
CA GLN A 585 -32.85 -2.59 27.56
C GLN A 585 -33.73 -2.10 26.40
N ILE A 586 -34.76 -1.30 26.71
CA ILE A 586 -35.66 -0.71 25.70
C ILE A 586 -34.89 0.20 24.73
N ALA A 587 -33.96 1.01 25.22
CA ALA A 587 -33.14 1.87 24.35
C ALA A 587 -32.26 1.05 23.39
N MET A 588 -31.60 -0.01 23.89
CA MET A 588 -30.70 -0.84 23.09
C MET A 588 -31.47 -1.65 22.04
N GLN A 589 -32.57 -2.30 22.42
CA GLN A 589 -33.39 -3.08 21.48
C GLN A 589 -34.06 -2.16 20.44
N THR A 590 -34.50 -0.97 20.84
CA THR A 590 -35.03 0.05 19.91
C THR A 590 -33.98 0.45 18.89
N PHE A 591 -32.73 0.67 19.33
CA PHE A 591 -31.62 0.98 18.44
C PHE A 591 -31.33 -0.17 17.47
N ILE A 592 -31.29 -1.42 17.95
CA ILE A 592 -31.04 -2.61 17.11
C ILE A 592 -32.12 -2.70 16.03
N VAL A 593 -33.40 -2.73 16.40
CA VAL A 593 -34.52 -2.84 15.44
C VAL A 593 -34.51 -1.69 14.43
N SER A 594 -34.26 -0.46 14.88
CA SER A 594 -34.16 0.70 14.00
C SER A 594 -32.98 0.59 13.04
N ALA A 595 -31.82 0.11 13.53
CA ALA A 595 -30.62 -0.09 12.72
C ALA A 595 -30.83 -1.16 11.65
N GLU A 596 -31.51 -2.27 11.97
CA GLU A 596 -31.83 -3.34 11.01
C GLU A 596 -32.70 -2.82 9.86
N ILE A 597 -33.78 -2.10 10.17
CA ILE A 597 -34.67 -1.50 9.17
C ILE A 597 -33.91 -0.47 8.33
N LEU A 598 -33.16 0.43 8.96
CA LEU A 598 -32.42 1.49 8.26
C LEU A 598 -31.32 0.91 7.36
N VAL A 599 -30.58 -0.10 7.82
CA VAL A 599 -29.59 -0.83 7.00
C VAL A 599 -30.30 -1.50 5.82
N GLY A 600 -31.43 -2.16 6.06
CA GLY A 600 -32.19 -2.82 5.02
C GLY A 600 -32.63 -1.87 3.90
N LEU A 601 -33.27 -0.77 4.28
CA LEU A 601 -33.72 0.27 3.35
C LEU A 601 -32.54 0.95 2.62
N ALA A 602 -31.45 1.24 3.34
CA ALA A 602 -30.22 1.82 2.78
C ALA A 602 -29.61 0.92 1.70
N LEU A 603 -29.52 -0.39 1.96
CA LEU A 603 -29.00 -1.36 1.00
C LEU A 603 -29.92 -1.50 -0.21
N ILE A 604 -31.25 -1.62 -0.03
CA ILE A 604 -32.22 -1.71 -1.14
C ILE A 604 -32.11 -0.48 -2.05
N ALA A 605 -32.19 0.72 -1.47
CA ALA A 605 -32.09 1.99 -2.20
C ALA A 605 -30.69 2.23 -2.79
N GLY A 606 -29.68 1.52 -2.30
CA GLY A 606 -28.28 1.76 -2.61
C GLY A 606 -27.79 3.12 -2.11
N LEU A 607 -28.29 3.59 -0.96
CA LEU A 607 -27.89 4.83 -0.29
C LEU A 607 -27.08 4.50 0.96
N PHE A 608 -25.89 5.08 1.10
CA PHE A 608 -24.96 4.84 2.20
C PHE A 608 -24.64 3.35 2.38
N THR A 609 -24.37 2.66 1.26
CA THR A 609 -24.13 1.21 1.25
C THR A 609 -22.88 0.78 2.01
N THR A 610 -21.79 1.55 1.92
CA THR A 610 -20.57 1.27 2.69
C THR A 610 -20.81 1.32 4.21
N PRO A 611 -21.36 2.40 4.81
CA PRO A 611 -21.65 2.41 6.24
C PRO A 611 -22.78 1.43 6.62
N ALA A 612 -23.78 1.18 5.76
CA ALA A 612 -24.78 0.15 6.01
C ALA A 612 -24.17 -1.26 6.07
N GLY A 613 -23.24 -1.59 5.17
CA GLY A 613 -22.47 -2.83 5.20
C GLY A 613 -21.59 -2.95 6.45
N ALA A 614 -20.94 -1.86 6.88
CA ALA A 614 -20.18 -1.83 8.11
C ALA A 614 -21.05 -2.06 9.35
N LEU A 615 -22.21 -1.39 9.41
CA LEU A 615 -23.17 -1.56 10.50
C LEU A 615 -23.76 -2.98 10.51
N SER A 616 -24.02 -3.56 9.34
CA SER A 616 -24.43 -4.97 9.20
C SER A 616 -23.40 -5.92 9.82
N ILE A 617 -22.10 -5.72 9.56
CA ILE A 617 -21.03 -6.53 10.17
C ILE A 617 -21.03 -6.34 11.70
N VAL A 618 -21.17 -5.11 12.19
CA VAL A 618 -21.20 -4.82 13.63
C VAL A 618 -22.39 -5.50 14.31
N LEU A 619 -23.58 -5.42 13.74
CA LEU A 619 -24.78 -6.08 14.27
C LEU A 619 -24.61 -7.61 14.29
N LEU A 620 -24.09 -8.20 13.21
CA LEU A 620 -23.81 -9.64 13.16
C LEU A 620 -22.73 -10.04 14.17
N SER A 621 -21.67 -9.25 14.35
CA SER A 621 -20.66 -9.50 15.38
C SER A 621 -21.26 -9.43 16.78
N MET A 622 -22.19 -8.51 17.03
CA MET A 622 -22.91 -8.43 18.30
C MET A 622 -23.73 -9.69 18.54
N PHE A 623 -24.51 -10.16 17.56
CA PHE A 623 -25.27 -11.41 17.67
C PHE A 623 -24.35 -12.61 17.88
N LEU A 624 -23.26 -12.70 17.11
CA LEU A 624 -22.25 -13.76 17.24
C LEU A 624 -21.69 -13.87 18.67
N THR A 625 -21.51 -12.73 19.34
CA THR A 625 -20.96 -12.68 20.70
C THR A 625 -21.98 -12.82 21.82
N THR A 626 -23.27 -12.61 21.53
CA THR A 626 -24.34 -12.63 22.54
C THR A 626 -25.18 -13.92 22.42
N THR A 627 -26.01 -14.01 21.38
CA THR A 627 -26.88 -15.18 21.12
C THR A 627 -26.21 -16.29 20.33
N GLY A 628 -25.09 -16.02 19.67
CA GLY A 628 -24.59 -16.85 18.58
C GLY A 628 -25.37 -16.60 17.28
N LEU A 629 -24.87 -17.20 16.21
CA LEU A 629 -25.45 -17.15 14.86
C LEU A 629 -25.50 -18.54 14.25
N TYR A 630 -26.59 -18.85 13.57
CA TYR A 630 -26.66 -20.07 12.78
C TYR A 630 -25.85 -19.93 11.50
N PHE A 631 -25.35 -21.06 10.99
CA PHE A 631 -24.60 -21.09 9.74
C PHE A 631 -25.47 -20.69 8.53
N SER A 632 -26.79 -20.84 8.64
CA SER A 632 -27.80 -20.32 7.70
C SER A 632 -27.72 -18.80 7.51
N SER A 633 -27.28 -18.06 8.52
CA SER A 633 -27.19 -16.58 8.52
C SER A 633 -25.76 -16.07 8.32
N PHE A 634 -24.76 -16.96 8.38
CA PHE A 634 -23.33 -16.58 8.30
C PHE A 634 -22.95 -15.94 6.97
N TRP A 635 -23.67 -16.23 5.88
CA TRP A 635 -23.45 -15.59 4.58
C TRP A 635 -23.65 -14.07 4.63
N MET A 636 -24.48 -13.56 5.56
CA MET A 636 -24.72 -12.12 5.73
C MET A 636 -23.45 -11.36 6.14
N PHE A 637 -22.49 -12.02 6.83
CA PHE A 637 -21.19 -11.40 7.12
C PHE A 637 -20.41 -11.12 5.85
N PHE A 638 -20.30 -12.12 4.97
CA PHE A 638 -19.70 -11.93 3.65
C PHE A 638 -20.50 -10.91 2.84
N GLY A 639 -21.82 -10.90 3.02
CA GLY A 639 -22.72 -9.88 2.51
C GLY A 639 -22.30 -8.45 2.85
N GLY A 640 -22.20 -8.18 4.16
CA GLY A 640 -21.75 -6.89 4.68
C GLY A 640 -20.37 -6.49 4.17
N ILE A 641 -19.42 -7.45 4.10
CA ILE A 641 -18.07 -7.22 3.58
C ILE A 641 -18.10 -6.78 2.12
N ILE A 642 -18.90 -7.43 1.27
CA ILE A 642 -19.03 -7.06 -0.15
C ILE A 642 -19.59 -5.65 -0.28
N MET A 643 -20.55 -5.25 0.58
CA MET A 643 -21.17 -3.92 0.55
C MET A 643 -20.19 -2.78 0.89
N LEU A 644 -19.08 -3.07 1.59
CA LEU A 644 -18.05 -2.07 1.89
C LEU A 644 -17.42 -1.46 0.63
N TRP A 645 -17.42 -2.20 -0.49
CA TRP A 645 -16.76 -1.81 -1.74
C TRP A 645 -17.64 -0.97 -2.68
N GLY A 646 -18.60 -0.23 -2.13
CA GLY A 646 -19.37 0.77 -2.86
C GLY A 646 -20.44 0.19 -3.79
N ALA A 647 -21.09 -0.90 -3.36
CA ALA A 647 -22.16 -1.56 -4.11
C ALA A 647 -23.35 -0.65 -4.45
N GLY A 648 -23.53 0.47 -3.74
CA GLY A 648 -24.55 1.49 -4.03
C GLY A 648 -24.25 2.37 -5.24
N SER A 649 -23.00 2.41 -5.70
CA SER A 649 -22.61 3.24 -6.84
C SER A 649 -23.19 2.76 -8.18
N ILE A 650 -23.82 1.59 -8.21
CA ILE A 650 -24.38 0.97 -9.40
C ILE A 650 -25.85 0.71 -9.16
N PHE A 651 -26.71 1.30 -9.99
CA PHE A 651 -28.17 1.25 -9.82
C PHE A 651 -28.61 1.55 -8.38
N GLY A 652 -28.02 2.57 -7.75
CA GLY A 652 -28.30 2.98 -6.38
C GLY A 652 -28.05 4.49 -6.18
N LEU A 653 -28.57 5.04 -5.09
CA LEU A 653 -28.49 6.48 -4.79
C LEU A 653 -27.06 6.96 -4.47
N ASP A 654 -26.16 6.07 -4.07
CA ASP A 654 -24.75 6.39 -3.83
C ASP A 654 -24.03 6.88 -5.08
N TYR A 655 -24.53 6.55 -6.27
CA TYR A 655 -24.06 7.14 -7.53
C TYR A 655 -24.13 8.68 -7.50
N TYR A 656 -25.17 9.24 -6.87
CA TYR A 656 -25.38 10.68 -6.75
C TYR A 656 -24.85 11.25 -5.44
N SER A 657 -25.06 10.56 -4.31
CA SER A 657 -24.73 11.08 -2.98
C SER A 657 -23.22 11.03 -2.69
N THR A 658 -22.52 9.97 -3.11
CA THR A 658 -21.11 9.74 -2.77
C THR A 658 -20.19 10.82 -3.35
N PRO A 659 -20.30 11.22 -4.64
CA PRO A 659 -19.48 12.31 -5.18
C PRO A 659 -19.68 13.63 -4.44
N LEU A 660 -20.91 13.95 -4.04
CA LEU A 660 -21.24 15.17 -3.29
C LEU A 660 -20.62 15.13 -1.89
N LEU A 661 -20.79 14.02 -1.16
CA LEU A 661 -20.17 13.83 0.15
C LEU A 661 -18.65 13.88 0.08
N LYS A 662 -18.04 13.24 -0.92
CA LYS A 662 -16.58 13.29 -1.13
C LYS A 662 -16.08 14.73 -1.32
N ARG A 663 -16.81 15.58 -2.06
CA ARG A 663 -16.44 17.00 -2.23
C ARG A 663 -16.47 17.77 -0.91
N GLY A 664 -17.45 17.50 -0.04
CA GLY A 664 -17.52 18.10 1.30
C GLY A 664 -16.42 17.59 2.22
N TRP A 665 -16.23 16.27 2.28
CA TRP A 665 -15.22 15.60 3.08
C TRP A 665 -13.82 16.14 2.80
N LYS A 666 -13.46 16.31 1.50
CA LYS A 666 -12.21 16.93 1.00
C LYS A 666 -11.88 18.33 1.53
N LYS A 667 -12.86 19.04 2.09
CA LYS A 667 -12.65 20.39 2.66
C LYS A 667 -12.34 20.37 4.16
N LEU A 668 -12.62 19.28 4.85
CA LEU A 668 -12.42 19.19 6.31
C LEU A 668 -10.93 19.17 6.67
N GLY A 669 -10.50 20.07 7.55
CA GLY A 669 -9.09 20.25 7.91
C GLY A 669 -8.44 19.01 8.55
N LEU A 670 -9.18 18.27 9.38
CA LEU A 670 -8.71 17.02 9.98
C LEU A 670 -8.40 15.97 8.90
N VAL A 671 -9.29 15.87 7.93
CA VAL A 671 -9.18 14.91 6.84
C VAL A 671 -8.02 15.28 5.89
N ARG A 672 -7.70 16.58 5.70
CA ARG A 672 -6.52 17.04 4.93
C ARG A 672 -5.23 16.66 5.62
N ARG A 673 -5.23 16.82 6.93
CA ARG A 673 -4.06 16.60 7.76
C ARG A 673 -3.70 15.12 7.90
N PHE A 674 -4.71 14.25 7.98
CA PHE A 674 -4.52 12.81 8.09
C PHE A 674 -4.60 12.06 6.77
N TYR A 675 -4.85 12.76 5.66
CA TYR A 675 -5.01 12.17 4.33
C TYR A 675 -6.06 11.06 4.37
N ILE A 676 -7.29 11.37 4.78
CA ILE A 676 -8.40 10.40 4.79
C ILE A 676 -9.31 10.73 3.60
N TYR A 677 -8.73 10.81 2.40
CA TYR A 677 -9.45 11.11 1.16
C TYR A 677 -9.24 10.01 0.14
N HIS A 678 -10.22 9.14 -0.04
CA HIS A 678 -10.23 8.21 -1.15
C HIS A 678 -10.71 8.94 -2.41
N ASP A 679 -9.81 9.08 -3.39
CA ASP A 679 -10.18 9.40 -4.77
C ASP A 679 -10.75 8.14 -5.43
#